data_AF-A0A941YF25-F1
#
_entry.id   AF-A0A941YF25-F1
#
_cell.length_a   1.000
_cell.length_b   1.000
_cell.length_c   1.000
_cell.angle_alpha   90.00
_cell.angle_beta   90.00
_cell.angle_gamma   90.00
#
_symmetry.space_group_name_H-M   'P 1'
#
loop_
_entity.id
_entity.type
_entity.pdbx_description
1 polymer ?
#
loop_
_entity_poly.entity_id
_entity_poly.type
_entity_poly.pdbx_seq_one_letter_code
_entity_poly.pdbx_strand_id
1 'polypeptide(L)'
;MHCVSAVAFALLSAMCIAQTSPSRPVPSGPQLEWQKMETYAFVHFGPNTFSGNEWGNGKENPDTFNPTQLNCDQWVKAFKKAGMKGVIITAKHHDGFCLWPSKYSTHTVAQSPFKRDVLKELSEACKKEGMKMGVYLSPWDRNHPTYGTDQYNDTFDGMLHEVLSNYGPIFEVWFDGANGEGPNGKKQVYDWKRYLDTVHKLQPNAVVFSDNGPGCRWVGNEAGIASETNWSTINRDRYKPGTPLYAELGEGSEDGKDWVPAECDVSIRPGWFWKKSENSKVKTGEQLEDLYYNSVGRNGSLLLNVPADTRGLISDADIKALNDFHDRIKKTFANNLIIKGEGPNSYHIYKSATFDVIELGEDISKGQNVAAFSVEAEINGKWTPIASGTTIGAKRLIRCAPVTATNIQIKILRLAHGAQPGDVHISKFGVYASPHFGKDFTHETKEQKDARMAWWRNARFGMFIHWGLYSIPAGTWNGKIYPGASEWLIYSAQIQAKDWEPLQKQFNPVDFDAKKIVQTAKDAGMKYIVITSKHHEGFAMYPSKQGTWNIGHTQFKRDPLKELSEECKRQGLKFCTYYSIMDWHHPDFYPHEKYDTRDTKHANFDRYVAFMKAQLKEIITNYDPAVIWFDGEWQNTWNHDRGVDLYNYCRSLKPSIIINNRVDNSRAGMNGMSTAAGAVGDFGTPEQEIPANGIKDDWESCMTMNGSWGYHAHDTNWKSIDTLIYNVIDCASKGGNYLLNVGPTSLGVIPEASVDRLEGVGKWVHANSEALYGTEASPFPRPMPWGRVTRKGKTLYCIVFDKDEFMPILSGLKTRIIAASILGVRERIGVEQTPEGPALVLPQEKRTEPIVVQVTLAGEPDVDITLPTQGKDGSLTLMAVDANLHGGHARFEDANKAIGYWTDTSDSVDWEFKATKPGTYKVSVEYACDPASEDSLVSVYFENQEQQFVVKSTGGWSNFKTIDVGTLTISKTGTAKLTVKARMMPKGAVMNLRSIKLTANAR
;
A
#
# COMPACT_ATOMS: atom_id res chain seq x y z
N MET A 1 38.71 4.72 -83.88
CA MET A 1 39.95 3.93 -83.93
C MET A 1 40.73 4.22 -82.66
N HIS A 2 40.71 3.29 -81.71
CA HIS A 2 41.88 2.49 -81.25
C HIS A 2 42.61 3.18 -80.10
N CYS A 3 42.40 2.71 -78.86
CA CYS A 3 43.25 1.73 -78.16
C CYS A 3 44.66 2.26 -77.90
N VAL A 4 44.96 2.61 -76.65
CA VAL A 4 45.88 1.92 -75.71
C VAL A 4 46.07 2.84 -74.49
N SER A 5 45.61 2.41 -73.32
CA SER A 5 46.12 2.85 -72.01
C SER A 5 45.70 1.82 -70.97
N ALA A 6 46.49 0.76 -70.88
CA ALA A 6 46.42 -0.25 -69.83
C ALA A 6 47.81 -0.35 -69.19
N VAL A 7 47.82 -0.66 -67.89
CA VAL A 7 48.98 -0.93 -67.02
C VAL A 7 49.58 0.29 -66.30
N ALA A 8 48.81 0.86 -65.38
CA ALA A 8 49.34 1.54 -64.17
C ALA A 8 48.24 1.78 -63.10
N PHE A 9 47.37 0.81 -62.81
CA PHE A 9 46.40 0.90 -61.70
C PHE A 9 46.01 -0.49 -61.21
N ALA A 10 46.98 -1.23 -60.68
CA ALA A 10 46.74 -2.47 -59.96
C ALA A 10 47.91 -2.68 -59.00
N LEU A 11 47.88 -2.03 -57.84
CA LEU A 11 48.62 -2.36 -56.59
C LEU A 11 48.42 -1.28 -55.51
N LEU A 12 47.17 -0.86 -55.24
CA LEU A 12 46.85 0.04 -54.12
C LEU A 12 45.44 -0.20 -53.55
N SER A 13 45.04 -1.47 -53.50
CA SER A 13 43.74 -1.88 -52.95
C SER A 13 43.89 -3.20 -52.20
N ALA A 14 44.48 -3.15 -51.00
CA ALA A 14 44.29 -4.16 -49.94
C ALA A 14 45.07 -3.80 -48.66
N MET A 15 44.83 -2.65 -48.06
CA MET A 15 45.08 -2.44 -46.62
C MET A 15 44.10 -1.39 -46.08
N CYS A 16 42.79 -1.67 -46.17
CA CYS A 16 41.92 -1.22 -45.09
C CYS A 16 42.24 -2.14 -43.93
N ILE A 17 43.06 -1.66 -42.99
CA ILE A 17 43.06 -2.20 -41.64
C ILE A 17 41.62 -1.99 -41.16
N ALA A 18 40.81 -3.03 -41.20
CA ALA A 18 39.62 -3.10 -40.37
C ALA A 18 40.13 -2.92 -38.94
N GLN A 19 39.95 -1.73 -38.37
CA GLN A 19 40.04 -1.57 -36.94
C GLN A 19 38.97 -2.50 -36.37
N THR A 20 39.40 -3.68 -35.94
CA THR A 20 38.57 -4.58 -35.15
C THR A 20 38.22 -3.82 -33.88
N SER A 21 37.00 -3.30 -33.80
CA SER A 21 36.45 -2.76 -32.56
C SER A 21 36.70 -3.80 -31.46
N PRO A 22 37.17 -3.41 -30.26
CA PRO A 22 37.32 -4.36 -29.17
C PRO A 22 35.98 -5.07 -28.95
N SER A 23 35.98 -6.41 -29.02
CA SER A 23 34.75 -7.19 -28.85
C SER A 23 34.20 -6.93 -27.46
N ARG A 24 32.94 -6.47 -27.37
CA ARG A 24 32.24 -6.33 -26.09
C ARG A 24 32.27 -7.67 -25.33
N PRO A 25 32.30 -7.68 -23.99
CA PRO A 25 32.34 -8.93 -23.24
C PRO A 25 31.13 -9.80 -23.56
N VAL A 26 31.34 -11.11 -23.59
CA VAL A 26 30.31 -12.13 -23.81
C VAL A 26 30.31 -13.11 -22.64
N PRO A 27 29.15 -13.72 -22.32
CA PRO A 27 29.08 -14.76 -21.30
C PRO A 27 29.92 -15.98 -21.68
N SER A 28 30.52 -16.60 -20.68
CA SER A 28 31.04 -17.96 -20.78
C SER A 28 29.90 -18.99 -20.98
N GLY A 29 30.25 -20.20 -21.41
CA GLY A 29 29.28 -21.31 -21.52
C GLY A 29 28.47 -21.56 -20.24
N PRO A 30 29.11 -21.66 -19.06
CA PRO A 30 28.40 -21.78 -17.78
C PRO A 30 27.46 -20.60 -17.49
N GLN A 31 27.87 -19.36 -17.75
CA GLN A 31 27.02 -18.18 -17.56
C GLN A 31 25.80 -18.17 -18.50
N LEU A 32 25.96 -18.62 -19.75
CA LEU A 32 24.82 -18.80 -20.68
C LEU A 32 23.82 -19.83 -20.15
N GLU A 33 24.30 -20.98 -19.68
CA GLU A 33 23.44 -22.03 -19.13
C GLU A 33 22.78 -21.63 -17.80
N TRP A 34 23.47 -20.84 -16.99
CA TRP A 34 22.93 -20.23 -15.78
C TRP A 34 21.83 -19.23 -16.09
N GLN A 35 22.04 -18.33 -17.06
CA GLN A 35 21.04 -17.32 -17.42
C GLN A 35 19.73 -17.96 -17.95
N LYS A 36 19.83 -19.11 -18.64
CA LYS A 36 18.67 -19.89 -19.09
C LYS A 36 17.86 -20.52 -17.95
N MET A 37 18.43 -20.63 -16.75
CA MET A 37 17.71 -21.19 -15.60
C MET A 37 16.59 -20.26 -15.14
N GLU A 38 16.77 -18.94 -15.30
CA GLU A 38 15.85 -17.86 -14.93
C GLU A 38 15.49 -17.82 -13.45
N THR A 39 14.95 -18.89 -12.87
CA THR A 39 14.52 -18.99 -11.48
C THR A 39 14.99 -20.28 -10.81
N TYR A 40 15.53 -20.14 -9.60
CA TYR A 40 15.98 -21.25 -8.76
C TYR A 40 15.77 -20.93 -7.27
N ALA A 41 15.76 -21.98 -6.45
CA ALA A 41 15.46 -21.87 -5.02
C ALA A 41 16.71 -21.59 -4.19
N PHE A 42 16.53 -20.88 -3.07
CA PHE A 42 17.47 -20.84 -1.97
C PHE A 42 16.83 -21.51 -0.74
N VAL A 43 17.58 -22.29 0.03
CA VAL A 43 17.11 -22.86 1.30
C VAL A 43 18.06 -22.46 2.41
N HIS A 44 17.61 -21.50 3.23
CA HIS A 44 18.22 -21.21 4.51
C HIS A 44 17.70 -22.20 5.56
N PHE A 45 18.61 -23.02 6.08
CA PHE A 45 18.31 -24.04 7.07
C PHE A 45 19.51 -24.30 7.97
N GLY A 46 19.27 -24.44 9.28
CA GLY A 46 20.33 -24.57 10.28
C GLY A 46 19.82 -24.31 11.69
N PRO A 47 20.70 -24.17 12.70
CA PRO A 47 20.30 -23.87 14.08
C PRO A 47 19.38 -22.64 14.22
N ASN A 48 19.56 -21.65 13.33
CA ASN A 48 18.76 -20.43 13.28
C ASN A 48 17.25 -20.69 13.02
N THR A 49 16.92 -21.75 12.30
CA THR A 49 15.53 -22.22 12.11
C THR A 49 14.84 -22.55 13.44
N PHE A 50 15.60 -23.04 14.42
CA PHE A 50 15.08 -23.50 15.71
C PHE A 50 15.10 -22.41 16.77
N SER A 51 16.06 -21.48 16.70
CA SER A 51 16.12 -20.33 17.60
C SER A 51 15.24 -19.16 17.14
N GLY A 52 14.83 -19.14 15.87
CA GLY A 52 14.07 -18.03 15.28
C GLY A 52 14.92 -16.81 14.95
N ASN A 53 16.25 -16.95 14.96
CA ASN A 53 17.19 -15.89 14.61
C ASN A 53 17.39 -15.81 13.09
N GLU A 54 17.74 -14.63 12.57
CA GLU A 54 18.27 -14.52 11.20
C GLU A 54 19.76 -14.85 11.17
N TRP A 55 20.52 -14.27 12.09
CA TRP A 55 21.95 -14.51 12.26
C TRP A 55 22.23 -15.11 13.62
N GLY A 56 22.72 -16.35 13.64
CA GLY A 56 23.29 -16.95 14.83
C GLY A 56 24.61 -16.29 15.24
N ASN A 57 25.00 -16.49 16.49
CA ASN A 57 26.19 -15.90 17.11
C ASN A 57 27.40 -16.83 17.14
N GLY A 58 27.28 -18.05 16.63
CA GLY A 58 28.32 -19.07 16.58
C GLY A 58 28.49 -19.87 17.87
N LYS A 59 27.61 -19.67 18.86
CA LYS A 59 27.59 -20.39 20.14
C LYS A 59 26.34 -21.23 20.32
N GLU A 60 25.56 -21.41 19.25
CA GLU A 60 24.40 -22.28 19.24
C GLU A 60 24.80 -23.67 19.74
N ASN A 61 23.99 -24.30 20.58
CA ASN A 61 24.25 -25.69 20.95
C ASN A 61 23.86 -26.59 19.76
N PRO A 62 24.76 -27.44 19.22
CA PRO A 62 24.41 -28.44 18.21
C PRO A 62 23.15 -29.26 18.53
N ASP A 63 22.83 -29.48 19.81
CA ASP A 63 21.62 -30.18 20.26
C ASP A 63 20.32 -29.52 19.78
N THR A 64 20.37 -28.22 19.52
CA THR A 64 19.23 -27.44 19.00
C THR A 64 18.85 -27.88 17.58
N PHE A 65 19.80 -28.36 16.78
CA PHE A 65 19.55 -28.80 15.42
C PHE A 65 19.04 -30.25 15.38
N ASN A 66 17.71 -30.39 15.47
CA ASN A 66 17.06 -31.70 15.50
C ASN A 66 15.72 -31.71 14.71
N PRO A 67 15.75 -31.59 13.38
CA PRO A 67 14.53 -31.67 12.58
C PRO A 67 13.88 -33.06 12.70
N THR A 68 12.58 -33.06 12.97
CA THR A 68 11.84 -34.30 13.27
C THR A 68 11.44 -35.10 12.03
N GLN A 69 11.39 -34.46 10.86
CA GLN A 69 10.82 -35.02 9.62
C GLN A 69 11.56 -34.51 8.36
N LEU A 70 12.88 -34.26 8.45
CA LEU A 70 13.64 -33.73 7.31
C LEU A 70 13.40 -34.58 6.06
N ASN A 71 12.99 -33.90 4.97
CA ASN A 71 12.66 -34.55 3.70
C ASN A 71 13.06 -33.66 2.50
N CYS A 72 14.29 -33.82 2.02
CA CYS A 72 14.79 -33.07 0.85
C CYS A 72 14.06 -33.46 -0.45
N ASP A 73 13.51 -34.67 -0.56
CA ASP A 73 12.64 -35.07 -1.68
C ASP A 73 11.39 -34.17 -1.77
N GLN A 74 10.82 -33.77 -0.62
CA GLN A 74 9.68 -32.85 -0.57
C GLN A 74 10.07 -31.45 -1.05
N TRP A 75 11.26 -30.96 -0.68
CA TRP A 75 11.77 -29.66 -1.11
C TRP A 75 11.94 -29.63 -2.63
N VAL A 76 12.68 -30.59 -3.17
CA VAL A 76 12.99 -30.66 -4.60
C VAL A 76 11.73 -30.83 -5.45
N LYS A 77 10.77 -31.66 -5.02
CA LYS A 77 9.47 -31.80 -5.70
C LYS A 77 8.65 -30.52 -5.68
N ALA A 78 8.64 -29.79 -4.56
CA ALA A 78 7.94 -28.51 -4.47
C ALA A 78 8.55 -27.48 -5.43
N PHE A 79 9.88 -27.33 -5.44
CA PHE A 79 10.58 -26.39 -6.32
C PHE A 79 10.43 -26.75 -7.80
N LYS A 80 10.55 -28.04 -8.14
CA LYS A 80 10.35 -28.54 -9.51
C LYS A 80 8.93 -28.27 -10.00
N LYS A 81 7.92 -28.51 -9.16
CA LYS A 81 6.52 -28.20 -9.48
C LYS A 81 6.29 -26.71 -9.67
N ALA A 82 7.03 -25.87 -8.96
CA ALA A 82 7.04 -24.41 -9.12
C ALA A 82 7.87 -23.91 -10.32
N GLY A 83 8.41 -24.82 -11.14
CA GLY A 83 9.15 -24.48 -12.37
C GLY A 83 10.62 -24.11 -12.18
N MET A 84 11.13 -24.12 -10.94
CA MET A 84 12.52 -23.79 -10.63
C MET A 84 13.50 -24.82 -11.22
N LYS A 85 14.70 -24.37 -11.58
CA LYS A 85 15.71 -25.19 -12.28
C LYS A 85 16.88 -25.65 -11.42
N GLY A 86 17.00 -25.09 -10.22
CA GLY A 86 18.02 -25.47 -9.24
C GLY A 86 17.61 -25.15 -7.81
N VAL A 87 18.41 -25.62 -6.87
CA VAL A 87 18.34 -25.27 -5.44
C VAL A 87 19.73 -25.01 -4.91
N ILE A 88 19.91 -23.89 -4.22
CA ILE A 88 21.10 -23.54 -3.43
C ILE A 88 20.75 -23.77 -1.96
N ILE A 89 21.63 -24.42 -1.21
CA ILE A 89 21.45 -24.61 0.24
C ILE A 89 22.54 -23.90 1.03
N THR A 90 22.19 -23.32 2.18
CA THR A 90 23.16 -22.82 3.17
C THR A 90 23.91 -23.98 3.83
N ALA A 91 24.91 -24.54 3.13
CA ALA A 91 25.74 -25.63 3.64
C ALA A 91 26.39 -25.25 4.98
N LYS A 92 26.83 -23.99 5.08
CA LYS A 92 27.25 -23.35 6.33
C LYS A 92 26.85 -21.88 6.29
N HIS A 93 26.10 -21.42 7.30
CA HIS A 93 25.74 -20.01 7.47
C HIS A 93 26.74 -19.27 8.38
N HIS A 94 26.53 -17.98 8.66
CA HIS A 94 27.45 -17.16 9.47
C HIS A 94 27.75 -17.72 10.87
N ASP A 95 26.80 -18.44 11.47
CA ASP A 95 26.98 -19.13 12.75
C ASP A 95 28.03 -20.25 12.68
N GLY A 96 28.46 -20.67 11.49
CA GLY A 96 29.53 -21.65 11.32
C GLY A 96 29.08 -23.10 11.46
N PHE A 97 27.78 -23.37 11.66
CA PHE A 97 27.29 -24.74 11.75
C PHE A 97 27.26 -25.41 10.37
N CYS A 98 28.01 -26.51 10.20
CA CYS A 98 28.02 -27.26 8.93
C CYS A 98 26.86 -28.26 8.88
N LEU A 99 26.08 -28.20 7.80
CA LEU A 99 24.99 -29.14 7.50
C LEU A 99 25.45 -30.53 7.02
N TRP A 100 26.77 -30.73 6.96
CA TRP A 100 27.42 -32.00 6.65
C TRP A 100 28.50 -32.31 7.69
N PRO A 101 28.92 -33.58 7.87
CA PRO A 101 29.91 -33.97 8.87
C PRO A 101 31.34 -33.61 8.42
N SER A 102 31.65 -32.31 8.32
CA SER A 102 32.97 -31.81 7.93
C SER A 102 34.05 -32.26 8.91
N LYS A 103 35.23 -32.64 8.40
CA LYS A 103 36.39 -32.91 9.27
C LYS A 103 37.13 -31.65 9.73
N TYR A 104 36.77 -30.49 9.17
CA TYR A 104 37.41 -29.20 9.43
C TYR A 104 36.65 -28.36 10.46
N SER A 105 35.54 -28.86 11.02
CA SER A 105 34.78 -28.19 12.08
C SER A 105 34.28 -29.20 13.11
N THR A 106 34.20 -28.80 14.38
CA THR A 106 33.51 -29.55 15.43
C THR A 106 32.08 -29.06 15.66
N HIS A 107 31.62 -28.10 14.85
CA HIS A 107 30.30 -27.50 14.94
C HIS A 107 29.47 -27.90 13.72
N THR A 108 29.02 -29.15 13.71
CA THR A 108 28.36 -29.76 12.55
C THR A 108 27.19 -30.66 12.96
N VAL A 109 26.44 -31.17 11.97
CA VAL A 109 25.44 -32.23 12.16
C VAL A 109 25.99 -33.50 12.83
N ALA A 110 27.30 -33.77 12.75
CA ALA A 110 27.92 -34.90 13.45
C ALA A 110 27.84 -34.75 14.98
N GLN A 111 27.74 -33.53 15.49
CA GLN A 111 27.60 -33.23 16.92
C GLN A 111 26.14 -33.07 17.34
N SER A 112 25.19 -32.86 16.43
CA SER A 112 23.76 -32.74 16.77
C SER A 112 23.07 -34.11 16.98
N PRO A 113 21.87 -34.17 17.58
CA PRO A 113 21.03 -35.36 17.66
C PRO A 113 20.59 -35.91 16.30
N PHE A 114 20.55 -35.06 15.27
CA PHE A 114 20.11 -35.43 13.93
C PHE A 114 21.07 -36.40 13.21
N LYS A 115 22.39 -36.21 13.37
CA LYS A 115 23.49 -37.07 12.87
C LYS A 115 23.56 -37.39 11.36
N ARG A 116 22.56 -37.01 10.56
CA ARG A 116 22.50 -37.24 9.11
C ARG A 116 23.10 -36.06 8.33
N ASP A 117 23.59 -36.36 7.13
CA ASP A 117 24.17 -35.39 6.21
C ASP A 117 23.09 -34.78 5.31
N VAL A 118 22.76 -33.50 5.54
CA VAL A 118 21.71 -32.80 4.80
C VAL A 118 22.13 -32.55 3.35
N LEU A 119 23.42 -32.27 3.10
CA LEU A 119 23.92 -32.04 1.74
C LEU A 119 23.83 -33.31 0.90
N LYS A 120 24.14 -34.47 1.50
CA LYS A 120 23.98 -35.76 0.84
C LYS A 120 22.52 -36.00 0.45
N GLU A 121 21.59 -35.85 1.39
CA GLU A 121 20.17 -36.05 1.13
C GLU A 121 19.62 -35.12 0.06
N LEU A 122 20.02 -33.84 0.07
CA LEU A 122 19.62 -32.89 -0.96
C LEU A 122 20.22 -33.25 -2.33
N SER A 123 21.50 -33.62 -2.39
CA SER A 123 22.17 -34.00 -3.63
C SER A 123 21.52 -35.23 -4.28
N GLU A 124 21.12 -36.22 -3.48
CA GLU A 124 20.45 -37.43 -3.94
C GLU A 124 19.03 -37.12 -4.45
N ALA A 125 18.28 -36.27 -3.74
CA ALA A 125 16.96 -35.80 -4.18
C ALA A 125 17.05 -34.99 -5.48
N CYS A 126 18.04 -34.10 -5.59
CA CYS A 126 18.30 -33.33 -6.80
C CYS A 126 18.63 -34.23 -7.99
N LYS A 127 19.53 -35.19 -7.81
CA LYS A 127 19.89 -36.18 -8.84
C LYS A 127 18.68 -37.00 -9.29
N LYS A 128 17.85 -37.45 -8.34
CA LYS A 128 16.63 -38.23 -8.61
C LYS A 128 15.61 -37.46 -9.45
N GLU A 129 15.44 -36.18 -9.18
CA GLU A 129 14.44 -35.34 -9.85
C GLU A 129 15.00 -34.55 -11.04
N GLY A 130 16.30 -34.64 -11.34
CA GLY A 130 16.96 -33.86 -12.39
C GLY A 130 17.06 -32.36 -12.08
N MET A 131 17.12 -32.00 -10.80
CA MET A 131 17.29 -30.62 -10.32
C MET A 131 18.78 -30.30 -10.16
N LYS A 132 19.22 -29.09 -10.55
CA LYS A 132 20.60 -28.65 -10.29
C LYS A 132 20.79 -28.31 -8.80
N MET A 133 21.97 -28.61 -8.25
CA MET A 133 22.32 -28.26 -6.86
C MET A 133 23.42 -27.20 -6.84
N GLY A 134 23.24 -26.18 -6.02
CA GLY A 134 24.23 -25.17 -5.68
C GLY A 134 24.48 -25.15 -4.17
N VAL A 135 25.53 -24.46 -3.75
CA VAL A 135 25.91 -24.39 -2.34
C VAL A 135 26.29 -22.98 -1.93
N TYR A 136 25.73 -22.54 -0.81
CA TYR A 136 26.19 -21.37 -0.08
C TYR A 136 27.14 -21.83 1.01
N LEU A 137 28.32 -21.22 1.07
CA LEU A 137 29.31 -21.48 2.10
C LEU A 137 29.82 -20.15 2.64
N SER A 138 29.34 -19.78 3.83
CA SER A 138 29.65 -18.46 4.38
C SER A 138 31.15 -18.27 4.60
N PRO A 139 31.77 -17.26 3.97
CA PRO A 139 33.16 -16.89 4.27
C PRO A 139 33.31 -16.45 5.72
N TRP A 140 32.37 -15.62 6.20
CA TRP A 140 32.30 -15.21 7.60
C TRP A 140 31.86 -16.39 8.49
N ASP A 141 32.64 -16.65 9.53
CA ASP A 141 32.39 -17.74 10.47
C ASP A 141 32.55 -17.27 11.91
N ARG A 142 31.44 -17.28 12.65
CA ARG A 142 31.38 -16.82 14.03
C ARG A 142 31.73 -17.89 15.04
N ASN A 143 31.92 -19.14 14.61
CA ASN A 143 32.23 -20.28 15.48
C ASN A 143 33.70 -20.67 15.40
N HIS A 144 34.26 -20.78 14.19
CA HIS A 144 35.54 -21.43 13.99
C HIS A 144 36.68 -20.66 14.71
N PRO A 145 37.49 -21.34 15.55
CA PRO A 145 38.46 -20.67 16.41
C PRO A 145 39.54 -19.92 15.63
N THR A 146 39.90 -20.40 14.44
CA THR A 146 40.93 -19.79 13.59
C THR A 146 40.41 -18.64 12.73
N TYR A 147 39.10 -18.35 12.72
CA TYR A 147 38.57 -17.21 11.98
C TYR A 147 39.25 -15.91 12.43
N GLY A 148 39.72 -15.11 11.47
CA GLY A 148 40.58 -13.95 11.69
C GLY A 148 42.08 -14.20 11.54
N THR A 149 42.49 -15.38 11.05
CA THR A 149 43.90 -15.77 10.85
C THR A 149 44.12 -16.41 9.48
N ASP A 150 45.37 -16.47 9.01
CA ASP A 150 45.70 -17.11 7.72
C ASP A 150 45.31 -18.61 7.69
N GLN A 151 45.38 -19.30 8.83
CA GLN A 151 45.01 -20.71 8.95
C GLN A 151 43.54 -20.97 8.59
N TYR A 152 42.65 -20.00 8.77
CA TYR A 152 41.26 -20.16 8.37
C TYR A 152 41.11 -20.30 6.85
N ASN A 153 42.05 -19.80 6.03
CA ASN A 153 42.02 -20.04 4.59
C ASN A 153 42.21 -21.53 4.27
N ASP A 154 43.04 -22.26 5.03
CA ASP A 154 43.17 -23.72 4.89
C ASP A 154 41.91 -24.45 5.33
N THR A 155 41.31 -24.03 6.44
CA THR A 155 40.03 -24.56 6.92
C THR A 155 38.93 -24.39 5.88
N PHE A 156 38.75 -23.17 5.36
CA PHE A 156 37.70 -22.85 4.41
C PHE A 156 37.89 -23.57 3.08
N ASP A 157 39.10 -23.58 2.53
CA ASP A 157 39.43 -24.31 1.31
C ASP A 157 39.26 -25.83 1.50
N GLY A 158 39.58 -26.36 2.67
CA GLY A 158 39.32 -27.74 3.04
C GLY A 158 37.83 -28.10 3.03
N MET A 159 36.98 -27.25 3.63
CA MET A 159 35.52 -27.41 3.59
C MET A 159 34.99 -27.29 2.15
N LEU A 160 35.51 -26.34 1.37
CA LEU A 160 35.15 -26.16 -0.04
C LEU A 160 35.47 -27.43 -0.84
N HIS A 161 36.65 -28.04 -0.63
CA HIS A 161 37.02 -29.32 -1.22
C HIS A 161 36.04 -30.44 -0.88
N GLU A 162 35.57 -30.54 0.37
CA GLU A 162 34.56 -31.55 0.76
C GLU A 162 33.24 -31.33 0.01
N VAL A 163 32.73 -30.09 0.02
CA VAL A 163 31.44 -29.76 -0.57
C VAL A 163 31.44 -29.91 -2.10
N LEU A 164 32.54 -29.55 -2.75
CA LEU A 164 32.64 -29.61 -4.21
C LEU A 164 33.04 -30.98 -4.77
N SER A 165 33.50 -31.92 -3.93
CA SER A 165 33.92 -33.25 -4.39
C SER A 165 32.91 -34.35 -4.09
N ASN A 166 32.14 -34.22 -3.00
CA ASN A 166 31.38 -35.35 -2.45
C ASN A 166 29.88 -35.36 -2.82
N TYR A 167 29.34 -34.25 -3.32
CA TYR A 167 27.89 -34.06 -3.52
C TYR A 167 27.46 -33.96 -4.99
N GLY A 168 28.32 -34.39 -5.92
CA GLY A 168 28.02 -34.39 -7.36
C GLY A 168 28.23 -33.02 -8.03
N PRO A 169 27.62 -32.80 -9.21
CA PRO A 169 27.77 -31.55 -9.95
C PRO A 169 27.13 -30.37 -9.21
N ILE A 170 27.92 -29.31 -9.04
CA ILE A 170 27.49 -28.04 -8.43
C ILE A 170 27.36 -26.99 -9.54
N PHE A 171 26.17 -26.41 -9.71
CA PHE A 171 25.95 -25.39 -10.74
C PHE A 171 26.35 -23.98 -10.28
N GLU A 172 26.34 -23.74 -8.97
CA GLU A 172 26.66 -22.43 -8.40
C GLU A 172 27.27 -22.56 -7.01
N VAL A 173 28.29 -21.74 -6.74
CA VAL A 173 28.91 -21.55 -5.43
C VAL A 173 28.69 -20.12 -4.99
N TRP A 174 28.02 -19.95 -3.85
CA TRP A 174 27.58 -18.66 -3.34
C TRP A 174 28.45 -18.21 -2.17
N PHE A 175 29.25 -17.16 -2.39
CA PHE A 175 30.09 -16.54 -1.37
C PHE A 175 29.51 -15.21 -0.91
N ASP A 176 29.14 -15.17 0.36
CA ASP A 176 28.55 -13.98 0.99
C ASP A 176 29.56 -12.85 1.22
N GLY A 177 29.13 -11.62 0.92
CA GLY A 177 29.83 -10.39 1.23
C GLY A 177 29.54 -9.85 2.64
N ALA A 178 28.48 -10.30 3.30
CA ALA A 178 28.07 -9.84 4.62
C ALA A 178 29.10 -10.24 5.70
N ASN A 179 29.49 -9.24 6.50
CA ASN A 179 30.37 -9.44 7.65
C ASN A 179 29.99 -8.47 8.78
N GLY A 180 29.53 -9.03 9.90
CA GLY A 180 29.05 -8.28 11.07
C GLY A 180 30.05 -8.16 12.22
N GLU A 181 31.35 -8.43 12.02
CA GLU A 181 32.39 -8.23 13.05
C GLU A 181 32.53 -6.75 13.46
N GLY A 182 32.16 -5.83 12.57
CA GLY A 182 32.26 -4.39 12.80
C GLY A 182 33.72 -3.90 12.91
N PRO A 183 33.93 -2.64 13.33
CA PRO A 183 35.27 -2.03 13.36
C PRO A 183 36.27 -2.74 14.28
N ASN A 184 35.76 -3.36 15.34
CA ASN A 184 36.54 -3.91 16.45
C ASN A 184 36.57 -5.44 16.51
N GLY A 185 35.84 -6.15 15.63
CA GLY A 185 35.82 -7.60 15.60
C GLY A 185 37.00 -8.20 14.82
N LYS A 186 36.93 -9.50 14.60
CA LYS A 186 37.95 -10.27 13.87
C LYS A 186 38.05 -9.81 12.41
N LYS A 187 39.26 -9.77 11.86
CA LYS A 187 39.51 -9.38 10.47
C LYS A 187 40.14 -10.53 9.70
N GLN A 188 39.32 -11.24 8.92
CA GLN A 188 39.81 -12.28 8.02
C GLN A 188 40.29 -11.65 6.71
N VAL A 189 41.52 -11.98 6.29
CA VAL A 189 42.00 -11.76 4.92
C VAL A 189 41.76 -13.05 4.16
N TYR A 190 40.80 -13.02 3.23
CA TYR A 190 40.41 -14.19 2.44
C TYR A 190 41.33 -14.36 1.22
N ASP A 191 41.86 -15.57 1.02
CA ASP A 191 42.58 -15.94 -0.20
C ASP A 191 41.59 -16.29 -1.33
N TRP A 192 40.92 -15.27 -1.86
CA TRP A 192 39.91 -15.43 -2.92
C TRP A 192 40.46 -16.11 -4.16
N LYS A 193 41.73 -15.89 -4.51
CA LYS A 193 42.34 -16.54 -5.67
C LYS A 193 42.37 -18.05 -5.47
N ARG A 194 42.84 -18.51 -4.30
CA ARG A 194 42.84 -19.93 -3.96
C ARG A 194 41.44 -20.53 -3.99
N TYR A 195 40.45 -19.86 -3.41
CA TYR A 195 39.07 -20.37 -3.39
C TYR A 195 38.50 -20.51 -4.79
N LEU A 196 38.69 -19.49 -5.65
CA LEU A 196 38.25 -19.52 -7.04
C LEU A 196 38.97 -20.63 -7.84
N ASP A 197 40.28 -20.79 -7.66
CA ASP A 197 41.05 -21.87 -8.29
C ASP A 197 40.51 -23.25 -7.88
N THR A 198 40.15 -23.44 -6.61
CA THR A 198 39.52 -24.67 -6.10
C THR A 198 38.16 -24.91 -6.75
N VAL A 199 37.28 -23.89 -6.84
CA VAL A 199 35.99 -24.03 -7.53
C VAL A 199 36.21 -24.41 -8.99
N HIS A 200 37.04 -23.66 -9.73
CA HIS A 200 37.29 -23.91 -11.15
C HIS A 200 37.87 -25.30 -11.42
N LYS A 201 38.76 -25.79 -10.54
CA LYS A 201 39.37 -27.11 -10.69
C LYS A 201 38.37 -28.25 -10.45
N LEU A 202 37.53 -28.13 -9.43
CA LEU A 202 36.64 -29.22 -9.01
C LEU A 202 35.29 -29.19 -9.75
N GLN A 203 34.78 -27.99 -10.05
CA GLN A 203 33.47 -27.74 -10.63
C GLN A 203 33.60 -26.68 -11.74
N PRO A 204 34.25 -27.00 -12.88
CA PRO A 204 34.52 -26.03 -13.95
C PRO A 204 33.27 -25.42 -14.60
N ASN A 205 32.10 -26.03 -14.39
CA ASN A 205 30.81 -25.54 -14.88
C ASN A 205 30.03 -24.75 -13.82
N ALA A 206 30.56 -24.57 -12.61
CA ALA A 206 29.91 -23.77 -11.58
C ALA A 206 30.08 -22.27 -11.86
N VAL A 207 29.00 -21.53 -11.70
CA VAL A 207 29.03 -20.06 -11.59
C VAL A 207 29.41 -19.70 -10.16
N VAL A 208 30.31 -18.73 -9.97
CA VAL A 208 30.64 -18.22 -8.63
C VAL A 208 29.93 -16.88 -8.42
N PHE A 209 29.05 -16.84 -7.43
CA PHE A 209 28.41 -15.62 -6.96
C PHE A 209 29.30 -14.90 -5.95
N SER A 210 29.41 -13.58 -6.14
CA SER A 210 29.97 -12.59 -5.20
C SER A 210 29.61 -11.20 -5.72
N ASP A 211 29.67 -10.15 -4.90
CA ASP A 211 29.49 -8.76 -5.36
C ASP A 211 30.33 -8.40 -6.60
N ASN A 212 31.50 -9.01 -6.78
CA ASN A 212 32.41 -8.79 -7.91
C ASN A 212 32.58 -10.00 -8.85
N GLY A 213 31.68 -10.98 -8.78
CA GLY A 213 31.75 -12.20 -9.59
C GLY A 213 32.88 -13.16 -9.18
N PRO A 214 33.46 -13.95 -10.11
CA PRO A 214 33.44 -13.77 -11.57
C PRO A 214 32.21 -14.30 -12.30
N GLY A 215 31.39 -15.14 -11.67
CA GLY A 215 30.30 -15.84 -12.36
C GLY A 215 29.06 -14.97 -12.54
N CYS A 216 28.46 -14.54 -11.45
CA CYS A 216 27.34 -13.60 -11.40
C CYS A 216 27.56 -12.63 -10.22
N ARG A 217 26.83 -11.52 -10.21
CA ARG A 217 26.92 -10.50 -9.17
C ARG A 217 25.61 -10.36 -8.41
N TRP A 218 25.73 -9.95 -7.15
CA TRP A 218 24.58 -9.45 -6.41
C TRP A 218 23.93 -8.26 -7.11
N VAL A 219 22.59 -8.18 -7.10
CA VAL A 219 21.85 -7.06 -7.70
C VAL A 219 21.88 -5.78 -6.85
N GLY A 220 22.48 -5.81 -5.66
CA GLY A 220 22.59 -4.66 -4.77
C GLY A 220 21.42 -4.45 -3.82
N ASN A 221 20.44 -5.37 -3.76
CA ASN A 221 19.38 -5.36 -2.76
C ASN A 221 18.78 -6.76 -2.53
N GLU A 222 18.32 -7.00 -1.30
CA GLU A 222 17.60 -8.24 -0.92
C GLU A 222 16.07 -8.15 -1.16
N ALA A 223 15.61 -7.11 -1.86
CA ALA A 223 14.22 -7.01 -2.27
C ALA A 223 13.95 -7.78 -3.58
N GLY A 224 14.99 -8.31 -4.23
CA GLY A 224 14.90 -9.09 -5.46
C GLY A 224 14.56 -8.27 -6.70
N ILE A 225 14.97 -6.99 -6.73
CA ILE A 225 14.58 -6.04 -7.78
C ILE A 225 15.83 -5.59 -8.55
N ALA A 226 15.92 -5.92 -9.83
CA ALA A 226 16.91 -5.37 -10.74
C ALA A 226 16.53 -3.97 -11.24
N SER A 227 17.55 -3.17 -11.54
CA SER A 227 17.38 -1.86 -12.18
C SER A 227 16.73 -1.99 -13.56
N GLU A 228 15.99 -0.96 -14.00
CA GLU A 228 15.39 -0.97 -15.34
C GLU A 228 16.44 -1.01 -16.46
N THR A 229 17.55 -0.31 -16.24
CA THR A 229 18.80 -0.47 -16.99
C THR A 229 19.64 -1.48 -16.23
N ASN A 230 20.00 -2.61 -16.86
CA ASN A 230 20.80 -3.65 -16.25
C ASN A 230 21.77 -4.23 -17.28
N TRP A 231 23.00 -3.73 -17.23
CA TRP A 231 24.13 -4.25 -17.97
C TRP A 231 24.67 -5.50 -17.29
N SER A 232 24.86 -6.57 -18.05
CA SER A 232 25.55 -7.77 -17.57
C SER A 232 27.06 -7.56 -17.48
N THR A 233 27.58 -6.38 -17.82
CA THR A 233 28.99 -6.02 -17.77
C THR A 233 29.32 -5.15 -16.57
N ILE A 234 30.47 -5.38 -15.93
CA ILE A 234 31.03 -4.53 -14.86
C ILE A 234 32.55 -4.42 -15.01
N ASN A 235 33.18 -3.59 -14.18
CA ASN A 235 34.63 -3.60 -13.99
C ASN A 235 34.94 -4.23 -12.63
N ARG A 236 35.30 -5.53 -12.60
CA ARG A 236 35.38 -6.31 -11.34
C ARG A 236 36.31 -5.70 -10.29
N ASP A 237 37.41 -5.10 -10.72
CA ASP A 237 38.40 -4.46 -9.83
C ASP A 237 37.84 -3.27 -9.04
N ARG A 238 36.67 -2.74 -9.42
CA ARG A 238 35.95 -1.69 -8.69
C ARG A 238 35.21 -2.21 -7.47
N TYR A 239 34.90 -3.50 -7.42
CA TYR A 239 34.05 -4.12 -6.41
C TYR A 239 34.82 -5.15 -5.61
N LYS A 240 34.42 -5.29 -4.36
CA LYS A 240 34.85 -6.35 -3.45
C LYS A 240 33.62 -6.92 -2.74
N PRO A 241 33.68 -8.14 -2.22
CA PRO A 241 32.63 -8.67 -1.35
C PRO A 241 32.26 -7.66 -0.24
N GLY A 242 30.97 -7.37 -0.07
CA GLY A 242 30.45 -6.39 0.88
C GLY A 242 30.66 -4.92 0.48
N THR A 243 30.78 -4.62 -0.81
CA THR A 243 30.94 -3.24 -1.33
C THR A 243 29.73 -2.37 -0.99
N PRO A 244 29.89 -1.07 -0.64
CA PRO A 244 28.75 -0.17 -0.39
C PRO A 244 28.12 0.39 -1.68
N LEU A 245 28.63 0.03 -2.86
CA LEU A 245 28.21 0.58 -4.17
C LEU A 245 26.96 -0.12 -4.72
N TYR A 246 25.91 -0.23 -3.92
CA TYR A 246 24.72 -1.04 -4.20
C TYR A 246 23.98 -0.65 -5.50
N ALA A 247 23.81 0.65 -5.75
CA ALA A 247 23.12 1.12 -6.96
C ALA A 247 23.87 0.74 -8.24
N GLU A 248 25.21 0.79 -8.21
CA GLU A 248 26.03 0.41 -9.37
C GLU A 248 25.96 -1.10 -9.65
N LEU A 249 25.83 -1.93 -8.61
CA LEU A 249 25.61 -3.37 -8.79
C LEU A 249 24.27 -3.64 -9.48
N GLY A 250 23.22 -2.90 -9.14
CA GLY A 250 21.92 -3.03 -9.79
C GLY A 250 21.95 -2.67 -11.28
N GLU A 251 22.62 -1.57 -11.65
CA GLU A 251 22.69 -1.10 -13.05
C GLU A 251 23.73 -1.81 -13.91
N GLY A 252 24.84 -2.23 -13.32
CA GLY A 252 26.04 -2.63 -14.05
C GLY A 252 26.73 -1.44 -14.74
N SER A 253 27.58 -1.73 -15.72
CA SER A 253 28.35 -0.73 -16.46
C SER A 253 28.32 -1.02 -17.96
N GLU A 254 27.85 -0.05 -18.75
CA GLU A 254 27.80 -0.14 -20.22
C GLU A 254 29.18 -0.43 -20.86
N ASP A 255 30.23 0.14 -20.24
CA ASP A 255 31.64 0.03 -20.63
C ASP A 255 32.42 -0.98 -19.76
N GLY A 256 31.71 -1.82 -18.99
CA GLY A 256 32.32 -2.85 -18.17
C GLY A 256 33.12 -3.84 -19.03
N LYS A 257 34.32 -4.22 -18.58
CA LYS A 257 35.21 -5.17 -19.28
C LYS A 257 34.90 -6.65 -18.97
N ASP A 258 34.13 -6.92 -17.91
CA ASP A 258 33.87 -8.27 -17.41
C ASP A 258 32.37 -8.59 -17.53
N TRP A 259 32.01 -9.73 -18.12
CA TRP A 259 30.63 -10.22 -18.11
C TRP A 259 30.33 -10.88 -16.76
N VAL A 260 29.50 -10.23 -15.95
CA VAL A 260 29.07 -10.67 -14.61
C VAL A 260 27.60 -10.29 -14.43
N PRO A 261 26.63 -11.11 -14.90
CA PRO A 261 25.21 -10.80 -14.89
C PRO A 261 24.64 -10.73 -13.47
N ALA A 262 23.53 -10.01 -13.29
CA ALA A 262 22.91 -9.80 -11.99
C ALA A 262 22.04 -10.98 -11.54
N GLU A 263 22.19 -11.37 -10.28
CA GLU A 263 21.32 -12.28 -9.56
C GLU A 263 20.47 -11.52 -8.53
N CYS A 264 19.16 -11.71 -8.59
CA CYS A 264 18.21 -11.07 -7.66
C CYS A 264 17.80 -12.06 -6.58
N ASP A 265 18.43 -11.96 -5.42
CA ASP A 265 18.13 -12.76 -4.24
C ASP A 265 17.04 -12.11 -3.37
N VAL A 266 16.07 -12.92 -2.94
CA VAL A 266 14.96 -12.45 -2.09
C VAL A 266 14.30 -13.61 -1.38
N SER A 267 13.80 -13.39 -0.17
CA SER A 267 13.00 -14.41 0.54
C SER A 267 11.51 -14.37 0.19
N ILE A 268 10.86 -15.53 0.15
CA ILE A 268 9.39 -15.65 0.09
C ILE A 268 8.71 -15.10 1.35
N ARG A 269 9.47 -14.93 2.44
CA ARG A 269 9.05 -14.37 3.73
C ARG A 269 9.76 -13.05 4.02
N PRO A 270 9.44 -12.34 5.11
CA PRO A 270 10.25 -11.23 5.59
C PRO A 270 11.68 -11.65 5.96
N GLY A 271 11.85 -12.80 6.64
CA GLY A 271 13.15 -13.36 7.03
C GLY A 271 13.71 -14.38 6.05
N TRP A 272 15.01 -14.65 6.13
CA TRP A 272 15.68 -15.70 5.37
C TRP A 272 15.44 -17.07 6.03
N PHE A 273 15.59 -17.17 7.35
CA PHE A 273 15.25 -18.39 8.10
C PHE A 273 13.76 -18.46 8.43
N TRP A 274 13.26 -19.67 8.65
CA TRP A 274 11.84 -19.87 8.99
C TRP A 274 11.53 -19.34 10.39
N LYS A 275 10.44 -18.56 10.51
CA LYS A 275 9.85 -18.17 11.79
C LYS A 275 8.34 -18.39 11.80
N LYS A 276 7.84 -18.95 12.90
CA LYS A 276 6.40 -19.16 13.11
C LYS A 276 5.57 -17.88 12.99
N SER A 277 6.11 -16.75 13.48
CA SER A 277 5.49 -15.42 13.42
C SER A 277 5.34 -14.86 12.00
N GLU A 278 5.97 -15.48 11.01
CA GLU A 278 5.94 -15.04 9.61
C GLU A 278 5.04 -15.92 8.73
N ASN A 279 4.38 -16.95 9.29
CA ASN A 279 3.50 -17.85 8.53
C ASN A 279 2.34 -17.13 7.83
N SER A 280 1.82 -16.04 8.42
CA SER A 280 0.79 -15.21 7.79
C SER A 280 1.35 -14.10 6.89
N LYS A 281 2.68 -14.07 6.67
CA LYS A 281 3.41 -13.04 5.92
C LYS A 281 4.14 -13.61 4.70
N VAL A 282 3.84 -14.84 4.30
CA VAL A 282 4.32 -15.45 3.06
C VAL A 282 3.84 -14.59 1.88
N LYS A 283 4.75 -14.23 0.98
CA LYS A 283 4.42 -13.50 -0.25
C LYS A 283 3.40 -14.28 -1.06
N THR A 284 2.42 -13.59 -1.63
CA THR A 284 1.41 -14.22 -2.49
C THR A 284 1.99 -14.57 -3.86
N GLY A 285 1.33 -15.45 -4.64
CA GLY A 285 1.78 -15.79 -5.99
C GLY A 285 1.86 -14.57 -6.92
N GLU A 286 1.01 -13.55 -6.70
CA GLU A 286 1.04 -12.26 -7.39
C GLU A 286 2.30 -11.44 -7.06
N GLN A 287 2.66 -11.36 -5.78
CA GLN A 287 3.89 -10.66 -5.37
C GLN A 287 5.14 -11.36 -5.91
N LEU A 288 5.13 -12.69 -6.02
CA LEU A 288 6.21 -13.46 -6.63
C LEU A 288 6.25 -13.27 -8.16
N GLU A 289 5.09 -13.14 -8.81
CA GLU A 289 4.99 -12.77 -10.23
C GLU A 289 5.61 -11.38 -10.48
N ASP A 290 5.32 -10.39 -9.64
CA ASP A 290 5.95 -9.08 -9.70
C ASP A 290 7.48 -9.15 -9.57
N LEU A 291 7.99 -9.97 -8.65
CA LEU A 291 9.43 -10.19 -8.50
C LEU A 291 10.03 -10.78 -9.77
N TYR A 292 9.36 -11.74 -10.42
CA TYR A 292 9.83 -12.31 -11.69
C TYR A 292 9.92 -11.25 -12.81
N TYR A 293 8.94 -10.36 -12.96
CA TYR A 293 9.03 -9.25 -13.92
C TYR A 293 10.15 -8.25 -13.56
N ASN A 294 10.43 -8.06 -12.28
CA ASN A 294 11.45 -7.14 -11.78
C ASN A 294 12.86 -7.75 -11.65
N SER A 295 13.04 -9.03 -11.98
CA SER A 295 14.32 -9.73 -11.96
C SER A 295 14.62 -10.35 -13.34
N VAL A 296 14.02 -11.51 -13.63
CA VAL A 296 14.09 -12.19 -14.93
C VAL A 296 13.62 -11.29 -16.07
N GLY A 297 12.57 -10.51 -15.84
CA GLY A 297 12.09 -9.51 -16.80
C GLY A 297 12.98 -8.28 -16.98
N ARG A 298 14.08 -8.17 -16.24
CA ARG A 298 15.05 -7.07 -16.29
C ARG A 298 16.49 -7.59 -16.42
N ASN A 299 16.69 -8.63 -17.23
CA ASN A 299 18.02 -9.22 -17.52
C ASN A 299 18.75 -9.84 -16.30
N GLY A 300 18.07 -10.06 -15.18
CA GLY A 300 18.60 -10.79 -14.04
C GLY A 300 18.17 -12.26 -13.99
N SER A 301 18.60 -12.98 -12.96
CA SER A 301 17.95 -14.20 -12.47
C SER A 301 17.16 -13.93 -11.19
N LEU A 302 16.25 -14.85 -10.81
CA LEU A 302 15.54 -14.83 -9.54
C LEU A 302 15.98 -16.00 -8.65
N LEU A 303 16.72 -15.68 -7.60
CA LEU A 303 17.06 -16.61 -6.52
C LEU A 303 16.06 -16.43 -5.37
N LEU A 304 15.04 -17.29 -5.31
CA LEU A 304 13.96 -17.17 -4.33
C LEU A 304 14.21 -18.07 -3.12
N ASN A 305 14.47 -17.47 -1.95
CA ASN A 305 14.60 -18.22 -0.70
C ASN A 305 13.26 -18.73 -0.18
N VAL A 306 13.23 -20.01 0.20
CA VAL A 306 12.09 -20.72 0.79
C VAL A 306 12.61 -21.56 1.94
N PRO A 307 12.52 -21.07 3.19
CA PRO A 307 13.15 -21.75 4.31
C PRO A 307 12.36 -22.98 4.75
N ALA A 308 13.08 -24.03 5.12
CA ALA A 308 12.50 -25.19 5.78
C ALA A 308 12.18 -24.86 7.25
N ASP A 309 11.05 -25.35 7.74
CA ASP A 309 10.62 -25.17 9.12
C ASP A 309 11.35 -26.11 10.10
N THR A 310 10.99 -26.04 11.39
CA THR A 310 11.60 -26.87 12.45
C THR A 310 11.35 -28.37 12.29
N ARG A 311 10.42 -28.80 11.44
CA ARG A 311 10.26 -30.22 11.07
C ARG A 311 11.28 -30.64 10.02
N GLY A 312 11.87 -29.69 9.29
CA GLY A 312 12.71 -29.96 8.11
C GLY A 312 11.88 -30.06 6.82
N LEU A 313 10.75 -29.35 6.74
CA LEU A 313 9.85 -29.35 5.57
C LEU A 313 9.63 -27.92 5.07
N ILE A 314 9.39 -27.77 3.76
CA ILE A 314 8.79 -26.54 3.24
C ILE A 314 7.32 -26.51 3.65
N SER A 315 6.82 -25.38 4.18
CA SER A 315 5.44 -25.33 4.70
C SER A 315 4.40 -25.26 3.58
N ASP A 316 3.18 -25.72 3.86
CA ASP A 316 2.08 -25.73 2.88
C ASP A 316 1.74 -24.33 2.36
N ALA A 317 1.91 -23.29 3.18
CA ALA A 317 1.68 -21.91 2.77
C ALA A 317 2.71 -21.46 1.71
N ASP A 318 3.98 -21.82 1.89
CA ASP A 318 5.03 -21.53 0.91
C ASP A 318 4.80 -22.31 -0.39
N ILE A 319 4.48 -23.61 -0.30
CA ILE A 319 4.17 -24.46 -1.48
C ILE A 319 2.98 -23.91 -2.25
N LYS A 320 1.93 -23.45 -1.54
CA LYS A 320 0.76 -22.84 -2.18
C LYS A 320 1.13 -21.57 -2.94
N ALA A 321 1.93 -20.70 -2.34
CA ALA A 321 2.38 -19.46 -2.98
C ALA A 321 3.26 -19.74 -4.21
N LEU A 322 4.19 -20.71 -4.11
CA LEU A 322 5.05 -21.14 -5.21
C LEU A 322 4.25 -21.73 -6.39
N ASN A 323 3.24 -22.56 -6.10
CA ASN A 323 2.39 -23.13 -7.15
C ASN A 323 1.54 -22.05 -7.83
N ASP A 324 0.94 -21.12 -7.06
CA ASP A 324 0.17 -19.99 -7.61
C ASP A 324 1.06 -19.10 -8.50
N PHE A 325 2.27 -18.77 -8.05
CA PHE A 325 3.29 -18.07 -8.84
C PHE A 325 3.58 -18.79 -10.16
N HIS A 326 3.91 -20.09 -10.11
CA HIS A 326 4.23 -20.84 -11.32
C HIS A 326 3.04 -20.92 -12.29
N ASP A 327 1.84 -21.15 -11.78
CA ASP A 327 0.62 -21.22 -12.58
C ASP A 327 0.35 -19.89 -13.30
N ARG A 328 0.63 -18.75 -12.66
CA ARG A 328 0.51 -17.41 -13.26
C ARG A 328 1.47 -17.22 -14.41
N ILE A 329 2.77 -17.43 -14.17
CA ILE A 329 3.81 -17.33 -15.20
C ILE A 329 3.51 -18.28 -16.37
N LYS A 330 3.18 -19.54 -16.07
CA LYS A 330 2.85 -20.53 -17.08
C LYS A 330 1.64 -20.11 -17.93
N LYS A 331 0.58 -19.55 -17.32
CA LYS A 331 -0.60 -19.09 -18.05
C LYS A 331 -0.29 -17.88 -18.94
N THR A 332 0.44 -16.88 -18.45
CA THR A 332 0.84 -15.71 -19.25
C THR A 332 1.59 -16.15 -20.51
N PHE A 333 2.62 -16.99 -20.36
CA PHE A 333 3.51 -17.35 -21.47
C PHE A 333 3.05 -18.59 -22.26
N ALA A 334 1.83 -19.10 -22.00
CA ALA A 334 1.30 -20.29 -22.68
C ALA A 334 1.00 -20.05 -24.16
N ASN A 335 0.63 -18.82 -24.53
CA ASN A 335 0.18 -18.50 -25.88
C ASN A 335 0.85 -17.20 -26.37
N ASN A 336 1.97 -17.33 -27.07
CA ASN A 336 2.56 -16.22 -27.80
C ASN A 336 1.66 -15.87 -28.99
N LEU A 337 1.18 -14.63 -29.05
CA LEU A 337 0.24 -14.17 -30.08
C LEU A 337 0.93 -13.78 -31.40
N ILE A 338 2.26 -13.79 -31.44
CA ILE A 338 3.05 -13.58 -32.67
C ILE A 338 3.01 -14.84 -33.53
N ILE A 339 2.72 -14.68 -34.83
CA ILE A 339 2.75 -15.80 -35.79
C ILE A 339 4.05 -15.84 -36.58
N LYS A 340 4.52 -14.67 -37.01
CA LYS A 340 5.58 -14.57 -38.04
C LYS A 340 6.33 -13.26 -37.90
N GLY A 341 7.65 -13.33 -37.91
CA GLY A 341 8.52 -12.16 -38.15
C GLY A 341 8.64 -11.90 -39.65
N GLU A 342 8.44 -10.66 -40.09
CA GLU A 342 8.63 -10.26 -41.50
C GLU A 342 9.95 -9.51 -41.75
N GLY A 343 10.76 -9.31 -40.71
CA GLY A 343 12.11 -8.75 -40.82
C GLY A 343 12.86 -8.83 -39.49
N PRO A 344 14.08 -8.26 -39.39
CA PRO A 344 14.87 -8.32 -38.16
C PRO A 344 14.21 -7.62 -36.96
N ASN A 345 13.25 -6.71 -37.21
CA ASN A 345 12.64 -5.84 -36.20
C ASN A 345 11.10 -5.73 -36.30
N SER A 346 10.43 -6.49 -37.19
CA SER A 346 8.99 -6.37 -37.46
C SER A 346 8.28 -7.72 -37.39
N TYR A 347 7.16 -7.77 -36.68
CA TYR A 347 6.43 -9.00 -36.35
C TYR A 347 4.92 -8.86 -36.56
N HIS A 348 4.30 -9.93 -37.03
CA HIS A 348 2.86 -10.06 -37.29
C HIS A 348 2.15 -10.82 -36.17
N ILE A 349 1.00 -10.30 -35.73
CA ILE A 349 0.10 -10.88 -34.72
C ILE A 349 -1.10 -11.53 -35.43
N TYR A 350 -1.57 -12.71 -34.99
CA TYR A 350 -2.72 -13.38 -35.64
C TYR A 350 -4.04 -12.69 -35.39
N LYS A 351 -4.61 -12.16 -36.47
CA LYS A 351 -5.85 -11.37 -36.43
C LYS A 351 -5.64 -10.18 -35.46
N SER A 352 -6.60 -9.27 -35.42
CA SER A 352 -6.56 -8.25 -34.37
C SER A 352 -6.60 -8.96 -33.02
N ALA A 353 -5.55 -8.83 -32.20
CA ALA A 353 -5.46 -9.47 -30.88
C ALA A 353 -5.03 -8.46 -29.83
N THR A 354 -5.51 -8.66 -28.61
CA THR A 354 -5.22 -7.79 -27.49
C THR A 354 -4.21 -8.44 -26.54
N PHE A 355 -3.19 -7.68 -26.14
CA PHE A 355 -2.10 -8.13 -25.28
C PHE A 355 -1.68 -7.02 -24.30
N ASP A 356 -1.02 -7.41 -23.21
CA ASP A 356 -0.56 -6.51 -22.14
C ASP A 356 0.86 -6.84 -21.64
N VAL A 357 1.48 -7.90 -22.18
CA VAL A 357 2.87 -8.29 -21.89
C VAL A 357 3.66 -8.40 -23.18
N ILE A 358 4.84 -7.77 -23.22
CA ILE A 358 5.81 -7.85 -24.31
C ILE A 358 7.08 -8.52 -23.78
N GLU A 359 7.60 -9.50 -24.51
CA GLU A 359 8.90 -10.14 -24.27
C GLU A 359 9.88 -9.79 -25.38
N LEU A 360 11.08 -9.36 -24.99
CA LEU A 360 12.23 -9.14 -25.85
C LEU A 360 13.42 -9.92 -25.30
N GLY A 361 14.37 -10.30 -26.16
CA GLY A 361 15.65 -10.87 -25.74
C GLY A 361 16.70 -10.71 -26.82
N GLU A 362 17.93 -10.38 -26.43
CA GLU A 362 19.11 -10.39 -27.26
C GLU A 362 19.73 -11.80 -27.31
N ASP A 363 20.43 -12.13 -28.40
CA ASP A 363 21.35 -13.26 -28.43
C ASP A 363 22.62 -12.88 -27.68
N ILE A 364 22.58 -13.00 -26.35
CA ILE A 364 23.67 -12.58 -25.48
C ILE A 364 24.98 -13.35 -25.71
N SER A 365 24.99 -14.45 -26.46
CA SER A 365 26.23 -15.11 -26.90
C SER A 365 27.09 -14.22 -27.80
N LYS A 366 26.49 -13.15 -28.35
CA LYS A 366 27.13 -12.12 -29.18
C LYS A 366 27.24 -10.77 -28.47
N GLY A 367 27.03 -10.75 -27.16
CA GLY A 367 27.11 -9.55 -26.32
C GLY A 367 25.75 -8.89 -26.09
N GLN A 368 25.77 -7.84 -25.26
CA GLN A 368 24.61 -7.00 -24.95
C GLN A 368 24.81 -5.63 -25.61
N ASN A 369 23.94 -5.29 -26.55
CA ASN A 369 24.18 -4.25 -27.55
C ASN A 369 23.06 -3.20 -27.63
N VAL A 370 21.87 -3.47 -27.10
CA VAL A 370 20.76 -2.50 -27.06
C VAL A 370 20.83 -1.66 -25.79
N ALA A 371 20.79 -0.32 -25.95
CA ALA A 371 20.86 0.63 -24.85
C ALA A 371 19.63 1.55 -24.73
N ALA A 372 18.84 1.67 -25.80
CA ALA A 372 17.48 2.21 -25.76
C ALA A 372 16.64 1.66 -26.91
N PHE A 373 15.36 1.41 -26.65
CA PHE A 373 14.40 0.94 -27.65
C PHE A 373 12.99 1.50 -27.41
N SER A 374 12.18 1.49 -28.47
CA SER A 374 10.73 1.72 -28.47
C SER A 374 10.03 0.51 -29.07
N VAL A 375 8.89 0.12 -28.52
CA VAL A 375 7.97 -0.86 -29.12
C VAL A 375 6.75 -0.11 -29.61
N GLU A 376 6.42 -0.31 -30.88
CA GLU A 376 5.28 0.31 -31.53
C GLU A 376 4.30 -0.74 -32.00
N ALA A 377 3.00 -0.45 -31.91
CA ALA A 377 1.95 -1.27 -32.47
C ALA A 377 1.12 -0.47 -33.48
N GLU A 378 0.60 -1.15 -34.50
CA GLU A 378 -0.32 -0.53 -35.45
C GLU A 378 -1.72 -0.52 -34.87
N ILE A 379 -2.20 0.68 -34.51
CA ILE A 379 -3.52 0.92 -33.92
C ILE A 379 -4.28 1.84 -34.88
N ASN A 380 -5.45 1.41 -35.38
CA ASN A 380 -6.26 2.15 -36.36
C ASN A 380 -5.46 2.56 -37.61
N GLY A 381 -4.56 1.69 -38.10
CA GLY A 381 -3.72 1.96 -39.26
C GLY A 381 -2.55 2.93 -39.01
N LYS A 382 -2.24 3.24 -37.74
CA LYS A 382 -1.13 4.13 -37.36
C LYS A 382 -0.20 3.45 -36.36
N TRP A 383 1.11 3.48 -36.65
CA TRP A 383 2.14 3.09 -35.70
C TRP A 383 2.13 4.02 -34.48
N THR A 384 1.87 3.43 -33.32
CA THR A 384 1.76 4.11 -32.04
C THR A 384 2.76 3.48 -31.06
N PRO A 385 3.65 4.27 -30.42
CA PRO A 385 4.49 3.77 -29.34
C PRO A 385 3.64 3.27 -28.18
N ILE A 386 3.89 2.03 -27.75
CA ILE A 386 3.13 1.38 -26.66
C ILE A 386 4.02 1.02 -25.46
N ALA A 387 5.33 0.93 -25.68
CA ALA A 387 6.32 0.71 -24.63
C ALA A 387 7.69 1.27 -25.06
N SER A 388 8.57 1.51 -24.10
CA SER A 388 9.98 1.83 -24.34
C SER A 388 10.84 1.33 -23.18
N GLY A 389 12.14 1.28 -23.38
CA GLY A 389 13.10 0.87 -22.35
C GLY A 389 14.54 1.16 -22.75
N THR A 390 15.46 0.80 -21.87
CA THR A 390 16.91 0.94 -22.06
C THR A 390 17.53 -0.37 -22.55
N THR A 391 18.09 -1.17 -21.65
CA THR A 391 18.73 -2.46 -21.95
C THR A 391 17.71 -3.58 -22.17
N ILE A 392 18.03 -4.52 -23.06
CA ILE A 392 17.24 -5.76 -23.25
C ILE A 392 17.93 -6.95 -22.58
N GLY A 393 19.16 -7.29 -22.99
CA GLY A 393 19.91 -8.43 -22.49
C GLY A 393 19.22 -9.78 -22.75
N ALA A 394 19.41 -10.76 -21.87
CA ALA A 394 18.90 -12.12 -22.04
C ALA A 394 17.37 -12.21 -22.13
N LYS A 395 16.69 -11.35 -21.36
CA LYS A 395 15.24 -11.21 -21.38
C LYS A 395 14.82 -9.86 -20.80
N ARG A 396 13.90 -9.20 -21.51
CA ARG A 396 13.18 -8.02 -21.07
C ARG A 396 11.68 -8.28 -21.16
N LEU A 397 10.98 -8.17 -20.04
CA LEU A 397 9.53 -8.28 -19.98
C LEU A 397 8.94 -6.92 -19.66
N ILE A 398 7.93 -6.51 -20.42
CA ILE A 398 7.29 -5.22 -20.27
C ILE A 398 5.79 -5.42 -20.10
N ARG A 399 5.26 -4.97 -18.96
CA ARG A 399 3.82 -4.82 -18.76
C ARG A 399 3.37 -3.47 -19.32
N CYS A 400 2.45 -3.50 -20.27
CA CYS A 400 1.88 -2.31 -20.89
C CYS A 400 0.38 -2.24 -20.64
N ALA A 401 -0.25 -1.10 -20.99
CA ALA A 401 -1.70 -1.07 -21.09
C ALA A 401 -2.15 -2.12 -22.12
N PRO A 402 -3.35 -2.69 -22.00
CA PRO A 402 -3.90 -3.56 -23.02
C PRO A 402 -3.91 -2.85 -24.39
N VAL A 403 -3.27 -3.48 -25.38
CA VAL A 403 -3.18 -2.97 -26.76
C VAL A 403 -3.80 -4.00 -27.70
N THR A 404 -4.75 -3.55 -28.50
CA THR A 404 -5.30 -4.33 -29.62
C THR A 404 -4.60 -3.91 -30.90
N ALA A 405 -3.90 -4.83 -31.55
CA ALA A 405 -3.17 -4.54 -32.79
C ALA A 405 -3.05 -5.76 -33.70
N THR A 406 -2.77 -5.50 -34.98
CA THR A 406 -2.43 -6.52 -36.00
C THR A 406 -0.92 -6.63 -36.23
N ASN A 407 -0.19 -5.52 -36.04
CA ASN A 407 1.25 -5.44 -36.28
C ASN A 407 1.97 -4.82 -35.09
N ILE A 408 3.18 -5.31 -34.82
CA ILE A 408 4.05 -4.79 -33.76
C ILE A 408 5.51 -4.79 -34.23
N GLN A 409 6.27 -3.77 -33.83
CA GLN A 409 7.68 -3.65 -34.18
C GLN A 409 8.50 -3.11 -33.00
N ILE A 410 9.79 -3.40 -33.03
CA ILE A 410 10.79 -2.79 -32.15
C ILE A 410 11.64 -1.81 -32.95
N LYS A 411 11.86 -0.63 -32.40
CA LYS A 411 12.82 0.36 -32.89
C LYS A 411 13.96 0.48 -31.89
N ILE A 412 15.17 0.16 -32.33
CA ILE A 412 16.38 0.45 -31.56
C ILE A 412 16.67 1.94 -31.68
N LEU A 413 16.63 2.64 -30.56
CA LEU A 413 16.85 4.08 -30.47
C LEU A 413 18.32 4.41 -30.16
N ARG A 414 18.99 3.54 -29.41
CA ARG A 414 20.40 3.70 -29.03
C ARG A 414 21.09 2.35 -28.91
N LEU A 415 22.30 2.27 -29.46
CA LEU A 415 23.21 1.16 -29.27
C LEU A 415 24.12 1.40 -28.07
N ALA A 416 24.58 0.31 -27.47
CA ALA A 416 25.63 0.34 -26.46
C ALA A 416 26.90 1.00 -27.03
N HIS A 417 27.68 1.65 -26.19
CA HIS A 417 28.95 2.23 -26.60
C HIS A 417 29.85 1.17 -27.24
N GLY A 418 30.38 1.49 -28.42
CA GLY A 418 31.19 0.59 -29.24
C GLY A 418 30.42 -0.40 -30.13
N ALA A 419 29.10 -0.59 -29.93
CA ALA A 419 28.30 -1.48 -30.77
C ALA A 419 27.86 -0.82 -32.10
N GLN A 420 27.71 -1.64 -33.13
CA GLN A 420 27.24 -1.26 -34.46
C GLN A 420 25.86 -1.86 -34.75
N PRO A 421 25.07 -1.32 -35.70
CA PRO A 421 23.73 -1.84 -36.00
C PRO A 421 23.70 -3.34 -36.36
N GLY A 422 24.78 -3.86 -36.97
CA GLY A 422 24.91 -5.28 -37.31
C GLY A 422 25.13 -6.21 -36.11
N ASP A 423 25.46 -5.67 -34.93
CA ASP A 423 25.73 -6.45 -33.71
C ASP A 423 24.45 -6.76 -32.93
N VAL A 424 23.33 -6.09 -33.24
CA VAL A 424 22.05 -6.33 -32.56
C VAL A 424 21.39 -7.58 -33.13
N HIS A 425 21.23 -8.57 -32.28
CA HIS A 425 20.57 -9.83 -32.60
C HIS A 425 19.43 -10.08 -31.63
N ILE A 426 18.19 -9.81 -32.04
CA ILE A 426 17.01 -10.13 -31.24
C ILE A 426 16.73 -11.63 -31.37
N SER A 427 16.89 -12.36 -30.27
CA SER A 427 16.69 -13.81 -30.17
C SER A 427 15.26 -14.18 -29.74
N LYS A 428 14.56 -13.27 -29.06
CA LYS A 428 13.19 -13.46 -28.57
C LYS A 428 12.34 -12.23 -28.87
N PHE A 429 11.14 -12.46 -29.38
CA PHE A 429 10.08 -11.47 -29.46
C PHE A 429 8.73 -12.16 -29.24
N GLY A 430 7.98 -11.73 -28.25
CA GLY A 430 6.67 -12.30 -27.93
C GLY A 430 5.72 -11.24 -27.40
N VAL A 431 4.42 -11.46 -27.64
CA VAL A 431 3.36 -10.70 -26.97
C VAL A 431 2.32 -11.65 -26.41
N TYR A 432 1.86 -11.34 -25.21
CA TYR A 432 1.04 -12.24 -24.42
C TYR A 432 -0.12 -11.47 -23.75
N ALA A 433 -1.23 -12.17 -23.58
CA ALA A 433 -2.31 -11.74 -22.70
C ALA A 433 -2.10 -12.39 -21.33
N SER A 434 -1.81 -11.59 -20.31
CA SER A 434 -1.68 -12.06 -18.94
C SER A 434 -3.01 -12.61 -18.41
N PRO A 435 -3.06 -13.44 -17.35
CA PRO A 435 -4.32 -13.86 -16.72
C PRO A 435 -5.15 -12.71 -16.14
N HIS A 436 -4.54 -11.52 -15.97
CA HIS A 436 -5.20 -10.30 -15.54
C HIS A 436 -5.74 -9.48 -16.73
N PHE A 437 -5.42 -9.91 -17.95
CA PHE A 437 -5.93 -9.35 -19.19
C PHE A 437 -7.46 -9.34 -19.19
N GLY A 438 -8.04 -8.15 -19.45
CA GLY A 438 -9.49 -7.97 -19.51
C GLY A 438 -10.22 -8.39 -18.23
N LYS A 439 -9.48 -8.60 -17.12
CA LYS A 439 -10.07 -8.94 -15.85
C LYS A 439 -10.85 -7.73 -15.39
N ASP A 440 -12.16 -7.88 -15.41
CA ASP A 440 -13.03 -6.89 -14.84
C ASP A 440 -12.93 -6.98 -13.32
N PHE A 441 -12.16 -6.07 -12.73
CA PHE A 441 -11.96 -6.00 -11.29
C PHE A 441 -13.18 -5.47 -10.54
N THR A 442 -14.24 -5.09 -11.25
CA THR A 442 -15.53 -4.74 -10.65
C THR A 442 -16.28 -5.98 -10.13
N HIS A 443 -15.92 -7.18 -10.61
CA HIS A 443 -16.54 -8.46 -10.23
C HIS A 443 -15.67 -9.31 -9.28
N GLU A 444 -15.00 -8.67 -8.32
CA GLU A 444 -14.23 -9.36 -7.27
C GLU A 444 -15.17 -10.08 -6.28
N THR A 445 -14.82 -11.30 -5.83
CA THR A 445 -15.65 -11.99 -4.81
C THR A 445 -15.51 -11.31 -3.45
N LYS A 446 -16.48 -11.54 -2.55
CA LYS A 446 -16.44 -10.99 -1.19
C LYS A 446 -15.15 -11.38 -0.46
N GLU A 447 -14.72 -12.63 -0.56
CA GLU A 447 -13.52 -13.14 0.11
C GLU A 447 -12.24 -12.48 -0.44
N GLN A 448 -12.20 -12.23 -1.75
CA GLN A 448 -11.08 -11.53 -2.39
C GLN A 448 -11.02 -10.07 -1.94
N LYS A 449 -12.17 -9.36 -1.96
CA LYS A 449 -12.26 -7.98 -1.45
C LYS A 449 -11.89 -7.92 0.02
N ASP A 450 -12.39 -8.84 0.84
CA ASP A 450 -12.12 -8.90 2.27
C ASP A 450 -10.63 -9.12 2.56
N ALA A 451 -9.97 -10.03 1.83
CA ALA A 451 -8.53 -10.26 1.97
C ALA A 451 -7.69 -9.01 1.63
N ARG A 452 -8.09 -8.29 0.58
CA ARG A 452 -7.40 -7.08 0.13
C ARG A 452 -7.63 -5.89 1.06
N MET A 453 -8.87 -5.68 1.49
CA MET A 453 -9.27 -4.58 2.38
C MET A 453 -8.86 -4.81 3.85
N ALA A 454 -8.42 -6.02 4.22
CA ALA A 454 -8.12 -6.41 5.60
C ALA A 454 -7.17 -5.43 6.32
N TRP A 455 -6.06 -5.03 5.68
CA TRP A 455 -5.12 -4.11 6.32
C TRP A 455 -5.74 -2.72 6.54
N TRP A 456 -6.57 -2.27 5.58
CA TRP A 456 -7.17 -0.94 5.60
C TRP A 456 -8.28 -0.86 6.65
N ARG A 457 -9.10 -1.90 6.78
CA ARG A 457 -10.09 -2.03 7.87
C ARG A 457 -9.43 -2.09 9.25
N ASN A 458 -8.23 -2.66 9.34
CA ASN A 458 -7.48 -2.67 10.60
C ASN A 458 -6.88 -1.31 10.95
N ALA A 459 -6.67 -0.43 9.96
CA ALA A 459 -5.88 0.79 10.10
C ALA A 459 -6.59 1.88 10.92
N ARG A 460 -7.89 2.10 10.72
CA ARG A 460 -8.78 3.10 11.38
C ARG A 460 -8.37 4.56 11.37
N PHE A 461 -7.09 4.89 11.30
CA PHE A 461 -6.58 6.25 11.43
C PHE A 461 -5.38 6.49 10.51
N GLY A 462 -5.48 7.50 9.66
CA GLY A 462 -4.46 7.90 8.68
C GLY A 462 -4.23 9.40 8.63
N MET A 463 -3.10 9.79 8.04
CA MET A 463 -2.75 11.19 7.74
C MET A 463 -3.11 11.53 6.30
N PHE A 464 -3.73 12.68 6.09
CA PHE A 464 -3.87 13.30 4.78
C PHE A 464 -2.88 14.47 4.68
N ILE A 465 -2.19 14.63 3.55
CA ILE A 465 -1.26 15.72 3.31
C ILE A 465 -1.66 16.44 2.03
N HIS A 466 -2.14 17.68 2.16
CA HIS A 466 -2.36 18.59 1.05
C HIS A 466 -1.19 19.56 0.95
N TRP A 467 -0.29 19.28 0.01
CA TRP A 467 0.90 20.06 -0.24
C TRP A 467 1.15 20.28 -1.74
N GLY A 468 1.40 21.53 -2.10
CA GLY A 468 1.59 21.96 -3.49
C GLY A 468 1.97 23.44 -3.58
N LEU A 469 1.95 23.99 -4.79
CA LEU A 469 2.35 25.38 -5.05
C LEU A 469 1.50 26.40 -4.28
N TYR A 470 0.25 26.07 -3.96
CA TYR A 470 -0.65 26.90 -3.18
C TYR A 470 -0.17 27.18 -1.74
N SER A 471 0.82 26.43 -1.24
CA SER A 471 1.47 26.71 0.04
C SER A 471 2.35 27.97 0.03
N ILE A 472 2.74 28.47 -1.16
CA ILE A 472 3.49 29.73 -1.31
C ILE A 472 2.60 30.94 -1.01
N PRO A 473 1.48 31.16 -1.72
CA PRO A 473 0.58 32.29 -1.42
C PRO A 473 -0.16 32.13 -0.09
N ALA A 474 -0.36 30.88 0.38
CA ALA A 474 -0.93 30.56 1.70
C ALA A 474 -2.22 31.35 2.04
N GLY A 475 -3.16 31.40 1.10
CA GLY A 475 -4.43 32.12 1.22
C GLY A 475 -4.38 33.61 0.82
N THR A 476 -3.23 34.11 0.36
CA THR A 476 -3.06 35.51 -0.04
C THR A 476 -2.67 35.63 -1.52
N TRP A 477 -3.44 36.37 -2.31
CA TRP A 477 -3.12 36.67 -3.70
C TRP A 477 -3.20 38.17 -3.96
N ASN A 478 -2.17 38.76 -4.58
CA ASN A 478 -2.08 40.20 -4.87
C ASN A 478 -2.39 41.11 -3.66
N GLY A 479 -1.88 40.75 -2.47
CA GLY A 479 -2.09 41.50 -1.23
C GLY A 479 -3.48 41.37 -0.60
N LYS A 480 -4.39 40.60 -1.22
CA LYS A 480 -5.71 40.30 -0.68
C LYS A 480 -5.74 38.91 -0.05
N ILE A 481 -6.30 38.82 1.16
CA ILE A 481 -6.58 37.55 1.84
C ILE A 481 -7.90 37.00 1.30
N TYR A 482 -7.90 35.74 0.89
CA TYR A 482 -9.07 35.03 0.44
C TYR A 482 -9.52 34.05 1.54
N PRO A 483 -10.73 34.21 2.09
CA PRO A 483 -11.25 33.25 3.05
C PRO A 483 -11.56 31.92 2.34
N GLY A 484 -11.31 30.80 3.02
CA GLY A 484 -11.57 29.47 2.51
C GLY A 484 -10.29 28.65 2.34
N ALA A 485 -10.39 27.60 1.53
CA ALA A 485 -9.33 26.61 1.42
C ALA A 485 -8.21 27.08 0.48
N SER A 486 -6.96 27.10 0.98
CA SER A 486 -5.83 27.70 0.26
C SER A 486 -5.49 26.97 -1.04
N GLU A 487 -5.75 25.67 -1.11
CA GLU A 487 -5.54 24.85 -2.31
C GLU A 487 -6.55 25.14 -3.43
N TRP A 488 -7.66 25.81 -3.12
CA TRP A 488 -8.65 26.31 -4.09
C TRP A 488 -8.39 27.75 -4.53
N LEU A 489 -7.24 28.34 -4.21
CA LEU A 489 -6.99 29.76 -4.45
C LEU A 489 -7.09 30.17 -5.92
N ILE A 490 -6.72 29.30 -6.88
CA ILE A 490 -6.93 29.56 -8.32
C ILE A 490 -8.41 29.84 -8.61
N TYR A 491 -9.31 29.06 -8.04
CA TYR A 491 -10.75 29.22 -8.16
C TYR A 491 -11.25 30.47 -7.42
N SER A 492 -10.96 30.57 -6.12
CA SER A 492 -11.49 31.63 -5.26
C SER A 492 -11.01 33.03 -5.67
N ALA A 493 -9.79 33.14 -6.22
CA ALA A 493 -9.22 34.39 -6.71
C ALA A 493 -9.30 34.54 -8.24
N GLN A 494 -9.92 33.59 -8.96
CA GLN A 494 -10.08 33.61 -10.42
C GLN A 494 -8.76 33.80 -11.19
N ILE A 495 -7.71 33.12 -10.73
CA ILE A 495 -6.35 33.25 -11.22
C ILE A 495 -6.22 32.52 -12.55
N GLN A 496 -5.57 33.13 -13.55
CA GLN A 496 -5.27 32.46 -14.80
C GLN A 496 -4.08 31.52 -14.61
N ALA A 497 -4.07 30.36 -15.30
CA ALA A 497 -2.96 29.41 -15.23
C ALA A 497 -1.59 30.07 -15.46
N LYS A 498 -1.49 30.96 -16.46
CA LYS A 498 -0.26 31.72 -16.78
C LYS A 498 0.24 32.61 -15.63
N ASP A 499 -0.65 33.10 -14.77
CA ASP A 499 -0.30 33.95 -13.63
C ASP A 499 0.12 33.10 -12.41
N TRP A 500 -0.25 31.82 -12.40
CA TRP A 500 0.15 30.82 -11.40
C TRP A 500 1.50 30.16 -11.73
N GLU A 501 1.80 30.00 -13.02
CA GLU A 501 3.05 29.39 -13.53
C GLU A 501 4.35 29.88 -12.87
N PRO A 502 4.54 31.18 -12.55
CA PRO A 502 5.74 31.66 -11.88
C PRO A 502 6.04 30.99 -10.53
N LEU A 503 5.04 30.43 -9.84
CA LEU A 503 5.23 29.76 -8.55
C LEU A 503 6.09 28.50 -8.66
N GLN A 504 6.13 27.82 -9.81
CA GLN A 504 7.01 26.65 -10.01
C GLN A 504 8.48 26.99 -9.78
N LYS A 505 8.92 28.17 -10.24
CA LYS A 505 10.32 28.61 -10.07
C LYS A 505 10.62 29.06 -8.63
N GLN A 506 9.60 29.40 -7.85
CA GLN A 506 9.71 29.84 -6.46
C GLN A 506 9.65 28.68 -5.47
N PHE A 507 9.03 27.57 -5.85
CA PHE A 507 8.85 26.42 -4.97
C PHE A 507 10.21 25.77 -4.64
N ASN A 508 10.64 25.93 -3.39
CA ASN A 508 11.88 25.38 -2.87
C ASN A 508 11.76 24.98 -1.39
N PRO A 509 11.23 23.79 -1.09
CA PRO A 509 11.05 23.27 0.27
C PRO A 509 12.36 22.91 0.99
N VAL A 510 13.16 23.91 1.35
CA VAL A 510 14.49 23.69 1.94
C VAL A 510 14.48 22.91 3.26
N ASP A 511 13.36 22.95 3.99
CA ASP A 511 13.20 22.28 5.29
C ASP A 511 12.38 20.98 5.21
N PHE A 512 12.10 20.47 3.99
CA PHE A 512 11.39 19.22 3.81
C PHE A 512 12.21 18.03 4.35
N ASP A 513 11.58 17.30 5.27
CA ASP A 513 12.11 16.08 5.90
C ASP A 513 11.02 14.99 5.93
N ALA A 514 11.15 14.01 5.03
CA ALA A 514 10.25 12.86 4.96
C ALA A 514 10.25 12.04 6.27
N LYS A 515 11.40 11.89 6.93
CA LYS A 515 11.53 11.17 8.20
C LYS A 515 10.71 11.85 9.29
N LYS A 516 10.81 13.18 9.40
CA LYS A 516 10.04 13.95 10.39
C LYS A 516 8.53 13.81 10.16
N ILE A 517 8.07 13.96 8.91
CA ILE A 517 6.65 13.83 8.56
C ILE A 517 6.11 12.43 8.92
N VAL A 518 6.81 11.37 8.50
CA VAL A 518 6.40 9.99 8.77
C VAL A 518 6.43 9.68 10.27
N GLN A 519 7.43 10.21 11.00
CA GLN A 519 7.53 10.07 12.44
C GLN A 519 6.36 10.77 13.16
N THR A 520 6.00 11.99 12.77
CA THR A 520 4.83 12.71 13.32
C THR A 520 3.53 11.92 13.13
N ALA A 521 3.31 11.31 11.96
CA ALA A 521 2.15 10.45 11.73
C ALA A 521 2.17 9.20 12.64
N LYS A 522 3.33 8.55 12.74
CA LYS A 522 3.53 7.36 13.57
C LYS A 522 3.29 7.65 15.06
N ASP A 523 3.79 8.77 15.55
CA ASP A 523 3.66 9.20 16.94
C ASP A 523 2.22 9.58 17.29
N ALA A 524 1.43 10.05 16.32
CA ALA A 524 -0.02 10.21 16.46
C ALA A 524 -0.78 8.87 16.48
N GLY A 525 -0.12 7.76 16.16
CA GLY A 525 -0.70 6.41 16.08
C GLY A 525 -1.20 6.01 14.68
N MET A 526 -1.15 6.90 13.70
CA MET A 526 -1.65 6.65 12.33
C MET A 526 -0.93 5.48 11.65
N LYS A 527 -1.62 4.78 10.75
CA LYS A 527 -1.11 3.57 10.06
C LYS A 527 -0.76 3.78 8.59
N TYR A 528 -1.18 4.91 8.01
CA TYR A 528 -0.98 5.23 6.61
C TYR A 528 -0.97 6.75 6.39
N ILE A 529 -0.33 7.16 5.28
CA ILE A 529 -0.23 8.56 4.85
C ILE A 529 -0.72 8.64 3.40
N VAL A 530 -1.64 9.56 3.12
CA VAL A 530 -2.10 9.92 1.77
C VAL A 530 -1.55 11.31 1.44
N ILE A 531 -0.70 11.43 0.41
CA ILE A 531 -0.14 12.73 -0.02
C ILE A 531 -0.64 13.12 -1.41
N THR A 532 -0.94 14.41 -1.63
CA THR A 532 -1.22 14.99 -2.95
C THR A 532 -0.07 14.77 -3.93
N SER A 533 -0.19 13.74 -4.79
CA SER A 533 0.74 13.53 -5.92
C SER A 533 0.51 14.55 -7.03
N LYS A 534 -0.74 14.98 -7.19
CA LYS A 534 -1.20 16.06 -8.05
C LYS A 534 -2.54 16.55 -7.51
N HIS A 535 -2.66 17.85 -7.25
CA HIS A 535 -3.91 18.51 -6.88
C HIS A 535 -4.50 19.27 -8.10
N HIS A 536 -5.67 19.89 -7.93
CA HIS A 536 -6.47 20.52 -9.00
C HIS A 536 -5.70 21.53 -9.85
N GLU A 537 -4.65 22.17 -9.31
CA GLU A 537 -3.77 23.09 -10.06
C GLU A 537 -2.87 22.40 -11.11
N GLY A 538 -2.97 21.09 -11.25
CA GLY A 538 -2.29 20.31 -12.29
C GLY A 538 -0.81 20.01 -12.00
N PHE A 539 -0.24 20.58 -10.94
CA PHE A 539 1.18 20.44 -10.63
C PHE A 539 1.50 19.07 -10.04
N ALA A 540 2.36 18.30 -10.72
CA ALA A 540 2.81 17.02 -10.21
C ALA A 540 3.92 17.21 -9.15
N MET A 541 3.68 16.71 -7.94
CA MET A 541 4.59 16.79 -6.78
C MET A 541 5.77 15.81 -6.86
N TYR A 542 6.01 15.22 -8.03
CA TYR A 542 7.08 14.26 -8.33
C TYR A 542 7.62 14.52 -9.74
N PRO A 543 8.84 14.04 -10.09
CA PRO A 543 9.45 14.30 -11.40
C PRO A 543 8.80 13.45 -12.52
N SER A 544 7.58 13.84 -12.90
CA SER A 544 6.79 13.22 -13.97
C SER A 544 7.49 13.34 -15.34
N LYS A 545 7.44 12.28 -16.15
CA LYS A 545 7.90 12.35 -17.56
C LYS A 545 6.82 12.91 -18.50
N GLN A 546 5.57 13.01 -18.01
CA GLN A 546 4.45 13.59 -18.73
C GLN A 546 4.47 15.13 -18.62
N GLY A 547 5.33 15.79 -19.39
CA GLY A 547 5.43 17.25 -19.45
C GLY A 547 6.32 17.89 -18.38
N THR A 548 6.42 19.23 -18.40
CA THR A 548 7.37 20.01 -17.55
C THR A 548 6.74 20.68 -16.33
N TRP A 549 5.41 20.61 -16.18
CA TRP A 549 4.68 21.19 -15.06
C TRP A 549 4.71 20.28 -13.82
N ASN A 550 5.91 20.12 -13.25
CA ASN A 550 6.16 19.21 -12.14
C ASN A 550 7.36 19.64 -11.28
N ILE A 551 7.58 18.94 -10.16
CA ILE A 551 8.61 19.28 -9.16
C ILE A 551 10.05 19.19 -9.69
N GLY A 552 10.33 18.37 -10.71
CA GLY A 552 11.66 18.23 -11.31
C GLY A 552 12.16 19.52 -11.97
N HIS A 553 11.23 20.41 -12.34
CA HIS A 553 11.52 21.71 -12.94
C HIS A 553 11.57 22.87 -11.91
N THR A 554 11.52 22.57 -10.61
CA THR A 554 11.66 23.54 -9.51
C THR A 554 13.13 23.69 -9.05
N GLN A 555 13.39 24.55 -8.06
CA GLN A 555 14.70 24.68 -7.41
C GLN A 555 14.98 23.54 -6.41
N PHE A 556 13.95 22.81 -5.97
CA PHE A 556 14.07 21.78 -4.94
C PHE A 556 14.96 20.59 -5.37
N LYS A 557 14.88 20.19 -6.65
CA LYS A 557 15.64 19.09 -7.27
C LYS A 557 15.61 17.75 -6.52
N ARG A 558 14.60 17.54 -5.66
CA ARG A 558 14.34 16.33 -4.88
C ARG A 558 12.96 15.76 -5.22
N ASP A 559 12.74 14.48 -4.91
CA ASP A 559 11.49 13.77 -5.14
C ASP A 559 10.82 13.42 -3.80
N PRO A 560 9.88 14.24 -3.31
CA PRO A 560 9.28 14.05 -1.99
C PRO A 560 8.38 12.82 -1.93
N LEU A 561 7.80 12.36 -3.05
CA LEU A 561 7.00 11.13 -3.08
C LEU A 561 7.89 9.90 -2.90
N LYS A 562 9.04 9.87 -3.57
CA LYS A 562 10.02 8.79 -3.39
C LYS A 562 10.53 8.73 -1.95
N GLU A 563 10.96 9.87 -1.42
CA GLU A 563 11.47 9.98 -0.05
C GLU A 563 10.42 9.56 0.99
N LEU A 564 9.16 9.98 0.84
CA LEU A 564 8.07 9.56 1.74
C LEU A 564 7.71 8.08 1.60
N SER A 565 7.69 7.53 0.38
CA SER A 565 7.38 6.11 0.15
C SER A 565 8.41 5.20 0.81
N GLU A 566 9.69 5.51 0.61
CA GLU A 566 10.81 4.77 1.21
C GLU A 566 10.80 4.87 2.74
N GLU A 567 10.51 6.06 3.26
CA GLU A 567 10.46 6.29 4.69
C GLU A 567 9.24 5.63 5.36
N CYS A 568 8.07 5.64 4.71
CA CYS A 568 6.91 4.87 5.16
C CYS A 568 7.25 3.38 5.26
N LYS A 569 7.92 2.83 4.24
CA LYS A 569 8.38 1.43 4.24
C LYS A 569 9.34 1.16 5.39
N ARG A 570 10.27 2.08 5.65
CA ARG A 570 11.25 1.98 6.75
C ARG A 570 10.59 2.02 8.13
N GLN A 571 9.58 2.86 8.32
CA GLN A 571 8.93 3.04 9.63
C GLN A 571 7.72 2.14 9.87
N GLY A 572 7.25 1.41 8.85
CA GLY A 572 6.13 0.48 8.93
C GLY A 572 4.75 1.12 8.70
N LEU A 573 4.67 2.25 7.99
CA LEU A 573 3.42 2.89 7.57
C LEU A 573 3.11 2.51 6.11
N LYS A 574 1.83 2.50 5.73
CA LYS A 574 1.44 2.37 4.33
C LYS A 574 1.52 3.74 3.65
N PHE A 575 2.31 3.82 2.58
CA PHE A 575 2.34 4.99 1.70
C PHE A 575 1.14 4.94 0.74
N CYS A 576 0.45 6.06 0.59
CA CYS A 576 -0.70 6.22 -0.29
C CYS A 576 -0.62 7.58 -1.00
N THR A 577 -1.34 7.73 -2.11
CA THR A 577 -1.33 8.96 -2.90
C THR A 577 -2.72 9.46 -3.17
N TYR A 578 -2.88 10.77 -3.17
CA TYR A 578 -4.01 11.47 -3.72
C TYR A 578 -3.73 11.86 -5.17
N TYR A 579 -4.73 11.79 -6.05
CA TYR A 579 -4.63 12.25 -7.43
C TYR A 579 -5.91 12.94 -7.90
N SER A 580 -5.77 14.15 -8.43
CA SER A 580 -6.89 14.88 -9.01
C SER A 580 -7.19 14.46 -10.47
N ILE A 581 -8.43 14.08 -10.74
CA ILE A 581 -9.00 13.92 -12.08
C ILE A 581 -9.15 15.29 -12.76
N MET A 582 -9.53 16.32 -12.00
CA MET A 582 -9.64 17.69 -12.48
C MET A 582 -8.28 18.38 -12.66
N ASP A 583 -8.13 19.22 -13.68
CA ASP A 583 -6.88 19.91 -13.98
C ASP A 583 -7.08 21.35 -14.51
N TRP A 584 -6.74 22.34 -13.68
CA TRP A 584 -6.82 23.77 -14.00
C TRP A 584 -5.62 24.29 -14.82
N HIS A 585 -4.66 23.45 -15.18
CA HIS A 585 -3.49 23.83 -15.98
C HIS A 585 -3.48 23.18 -17.37
N HIS A 586 -3.79 21.88 -17.46
CA HIS A 586 -3.62 21.11 -18.69
C HIS A 586 -4.52 21.60 -19.85
N PRO A 587 -3.96 21.87 -21.06
CA PRO A 587 -4.71 22.48 -22.17
C PRO A 587 -5.83 21.60 -22.75
N ASP A 588 -5.75 20.29 -22.52
CA ASP A 588 -6.75 19.32 -23.00
C ASP A 588 -7.86 18.99 -22.02
N PHE A 589 -7.73 19.46 -20.78
CA PHE A 589 -8.82 19.33 -19.82
C PHE A 589 -10.00 20.22 -20.26
N TYR A 590 -11.23 19.79 -19.99
CA TYR A 590 -12.45 20.60 -20.08
C TYR A 590 -13.57 19.87 -19.33
N PRO A 591 -14.65 20.55 -18.86
CA PRO A 591 -14.91 21.98 -18.99
C PRO A 591 -13.97 22.82 -18.13
N HIS A 592 -13.84 24.09 -18.46
CA HIS A 592 -13.15 25.09 -17.64
C HIS A 592 -14.13 26.07 -17.03
N GLU A 593 -13.71 26.68 -15.93
CA GLU A 593 -14.46 27.75 -15.29
C GLU A 593 -14.59 28.97 -16.20
N LYS A 594 -15.66 29.76 -16.03
CA LYS A 594 -15.94 30.91 -16.92
C LYS A 594 -14.83 31.96 -16.94
N TYR A 595 -14.07 32.09 -15.86
CA TYR A 595 -12.97 33.04 -15.78
C TYR A 595 -11.70 32.53 -16.48
N ASP A 596 -11.62 31.24 -16.81
CA ASP A 596 -10.44 30.63 -17.39
C ASP A 596 -10.33 30.95 -18.89
N THR A 597 -9.24 31.63 -19.27
CA THR A 597 -9.01 32.10 -20.64
C THR A 597 -8.07 31.20 -21.45
N ARG A 598 -7.73 29.99 -20.97
CA ARG A 598 -6.90 29.03 -21.71
C ARG A 598 -7.53 28.67 -23.06
N ASP A 599 -6.72 28.63 -24.13
CA ASP A 599 -7.18 28.27 -25.48
C ASP A 599 -7.51 26.78 -25.55
N THR A 600 -8.81 26.47 -25.62
CA THR A 600 -9.33 25.11 -25.73
C THR A 600 -9.76 24.73 -27.15
N LYS A 601 -9.45 25.54 -28.17
CA LYS A 601 -9.86 25.26 -29.56
C LYS A 601 -9.43 23.88 -30.05
N HIS A 602 -8.36 23.34 -29.47
CA HIS A 602 -7.78 22.03 -29.79
C HIS A 602 -7.81 21.03 -28.63
N ALA A 603 -8.55 21.35 -27.55
CA ALA A 603 -8.66 20.50 -26.37
C ALA A 603 -9.28 19.14 -26.74
N ASN A 604 -8.73 18.07 -26.16
CA ASN A 604 -9.22 16.71 -26.38
C ASN A 604 -9.16 15.92 -25.08
N PHE A 605 -10.33 15.62 -24.51
CA PHE A 605 -10.40 14.99 -23.20
C PHE A 605 -9.80 13.59 -23.18
N ASP A 606 -9.89 12.82 -24.28
CA ASP A 606 -9.26 11.50 -24.36
C ASP A 606 -7.73 11.59 -24.32
N ARG A 607 -7.15 12.65 -24.89
CA ARG A 607 -5.72 12.94 -24.77
C ARG A 607 -5.34 13.27 -23.32
N TYR A 608 -6.19 14.01 -22.61
CA TYR A 608 -6.02 14.24 -21.16
C TYR A 608 -6.15 12.94 -20.35
N VAL A 609 -7.12 12.07 -20.65
CA VAL A 609 -7.28 10.78 -19.97
C VAL A 609 -6.06 9.89 -20.19
N ALA A 610 -5.51 9.86 -21.41
CA ALA A 610 -4.27 9.14 -21.71
C ALA A 610 -3.07 9.70 -20.91
N PHE A 611 -2.94 11.04 -20.83
CA PHE A 611 -1.94 11.73 -20.01
C PHE A 611 -2.08 11.35 -18.53
N MET A 612 -3.29 11.41 -17.97
CA MET A 612 -3.58 11.04 -16.59
C MET A 612 -3.23 9.57 -16.32
N LYS A 613 -3.63 8.65 -17.19
CA LYS A 613 -3.27 7.23 -17.07
C LYS A 613 -1.75 7.03 -17.09
N ALA A 614 -1.02 7.75 -17.93
CA ALA A 614 0.43 7.69 -17.95
C ALA A 614 1.06 8.19 -16.63
N GLN A 615 0.56 9.28 -16.05
CA GLN A 615 0.97 9.75 -14.72
C GLN A 615 0.63 8.74 -13.61
N LEU A 616 -0.57 8.16 -13.62
CA LEU A 616 -0.94 7.12 -12.65
C LEU A 616 -0.08 5.87 -12.78
N LYS A 617 0.33 5.49 -14.00
CA LYS A 617 1.32 4.43 -14.19
C LYS A 617 2.65 4.77 -13.53
N GLU A 618 3.19 5.97 -13.76
CA GLU A 618 4.41 6.44 -13.09
C GLU A 618 4.26 6.37 -11.56
N ILE A 619 3.11 6.81 -11.03
CA ILE A 619 2.86 6.81 -9.59
C ILE A 619 2.82 5.38 -9.02
N ILE A 620 2.03 4.50 -9.64
CA ILE A 620 1.84 3.12 -9.16
C ILE A 620 3.15 2.34 -9.25
N THR A 621 3.89 2.49 -10.35
CA THR A 621 5.09 1.69 -10.61
C THR A 621 6.32 2.19 -9.85
N ASN A 622 6.48 3.51 -9.68
CA ASN A 622 7.70 4.07 -9.07
C ASN A 622 7.64 4.20 -7.54
N TYR A 623 6.43 4.37 -6.98
CA TYR A 623 6.25 4.66 -5.55
C TYR A 623 5.43 3.61 -4.77
N ASP A 624 4.87 2.60 -5.45
CA ASP A 624 4.15 1.47 -4.83
C ASP A 624 3.02 1.86 -3.82
N PRO A 625 2.13 2.82 -4.13
CA PRO A 625 1.09 3.27 -3.18
C PRO A 625 0.09 2.16 -2.84
N ALA A 626 -0.35 2.11 -1.58
CA ALA A 626 -1.36 1.16 -1.10
C ALA A 626 -2.80 1.61 -1.40
N VAL A 627 -3.04 2.93 -1.43
CA VAL A 627 -4.32 3.56 -1.81
C VAL A 627 -4.06 4.64 -2.85
N ILE A 628 -4.93 4.74 -3.86
CA ILE A 628 -5.10 5.98 -4.64
C ILE A 628 -6.42 6.62 -4.25
N TRP A 629 -6.31 7.83 -3.72
CA TRP A 629 -7.44 8.67 -3.33
C TRP A 629 -7.71 9.67 -4.45
N PHE A 630 -8.74 9.42 -5.26
CA PHE A 630 -9.15 10.31 -6.33
C PHE A 630 -9.99 11.48 -5.84
N ASP A 631 -9.95 12.58 -6.59
CA ASP A 631 -10.83 13.74 -6.42
C ASP A 631 -11.13 14.40 -7.77
N GLY A 632 -12.17 15.22 -7.84
CA GLY A 632 -12.51 16.00 -9.03
C GLY A 632 -13.42 15.30 -10.04
N GLU A 633 -14.12 14.24 -9.60
CA GLU A 633 -14.98 13.37 -10.42
C GLU A 633 -16.29 14.04 -10.89
N TRP A 634 -16.66 15.16 -10.28
CA TRP A 634 -17.93 15.86 -10.52
C TRP A 634 -17.97 16.64 -11.84
N GLN A 635 -16.87 16.68 -12.59
CA GLN A 635 -16.82 17.36 -13.89
C GLN A 635 -17.63 16.59 -14.93
N ASN A 636 -18.47 17.28 -15.71
CA ASN A 636 -19.45 16.65 -16.60
C ASN A 636 -18.87 15.80 -17.74
N THR A 637 -17.59 15.97 -18.04
CA THR A 637 -16.81 15.16 -19.00
C THR A 637 -16.34 13.83 -18.42
N TRP A 638 -16.34 13.72 -17.09
CA TRP A 638 -16.10 12.48 -16.37
C TRP A 638 -17.42 11.71 -16.19
N ASN A 639 -17.38 10.40 -16.50
CA ASN A 639 -18.57 9.54 -16.46
C ASN A 639 -18.23 8.15 -15.91
N HIS A 640 -19.27 7.37 -15.62
CA HIS A 640 -19.16 6.02 -15.08
C HIS A 640 -18.23 5.12 -15.92
N ASP A 641 -18.35 5.12 -17.25
CA ASP A 641 -17.50 4.28 -18.12
C ASP A 641 -16.01 4.61 -17.97
N ARG A 642 -15.67 5.90 -17.89
CA ARG A 642 -14.29 6.34 -17.62
C ARG A 642 -13.84 5.97 -16.21
N GLY A 643 -14.73 6.02 -15.23
CA GLY A 643 -14.46 5.57 -13.87
C GLY A 643 -14.15 4.07 -13.79
N VAL A 644 -14.95 3.23 -14.45
CA VAL A 644 -14.73 1.78 -14.58
C VAL A 644 -13.40 1.50 -15.29
N ASP A 645 -13.15 2.19 -16.40
CA ASP A 645 -11.90 2.08 -17.17
C ASP A 645 -10.67 2.50 -16.34
N LEU A 646 -10.76 3.58 -15.56
CA LEU A 646 -9.68 4.04 -14.69
C LEU A 646 -9.44 3.11 -13.50
N TYR A 647 -10.51 2.61 -12.87
CA TYR A 647 -10.45 1.64 -11.78
C TYR A 647 -9.78 0.35 -12.26
N ASN A 648 -10.26 -0.24 -13.36
CA ASN A 648 -9.68 -1.44 -13.96
C ASN A 648 -8.23 -1.20 -14.41
N TYR A 649 -7.92 -0.03 -14.95
CA TYR A 649 -6.55 0.33 -15.33
C TYR A 649 -5.60 0.33 -14.13
N CYS A 650 -5.94 1.03 -13.05
CA CYS A 650 -5.11 1.07 -11.84
C CYS A 650 -4.94 -0.32 -11.21
N ARG A 651 -6.03 -1.10 -11.18
CA ARG A 651 -6.05 -2.49 -10.70
C ARG A 651 -5.26 -3.44 -11.59
N SER A 652 -5.17 -3.18 -12.89
CA SER A 652 -4.32 -3.97 -13.80
C SER A 652 -2.83 -3.73 -13.55
N LEU A 653 -2.47 -2.52 -13.12
CA LEU A 653 -1.10 -2.16 -12.76
C LEU A 653 -0.70 -2.69 -11.37
N LYS A 654 -1.64 -2.69 -10.43
CA LYS A 654 -1.46 -3.23 -9.08
C LYS A 654 -2.80 -3.82 -8.58
N PRO A 655 -3.05 -5.12 -8.75
CA PRO A 655 -4.32 -5.73 -8.34
C PRO A 655 -4.62 -5.62 -6.85
N SER A 656 -3.61 -5.42 -6.01
CA SER A 656 -3.80 -5.19 -4.58
C SER A 656 -4.17 -3.75 -4.19
N ILE A 657 -4.19 -2.80 -5.13
CA ILE A 657 -4.45 -1.38 -4.83
C ILE A 657 -5.88 -1.16 -4.36
N ILE A 658 -6.05 -0.19 -3.45
CA ILE A 658 -7.34 0.26 -2.94
C ILE A 658 -7.65 1.64 -3.54
N ILE A 659 -8.88 1.86 -3.97
CA ILE A 659 -9.31 3.07 -4.67
C ILE A 659 -10.60 3.59 -4.05
N ASN A 660 -10.71 4.88 -3.74
CA ASN A 660 -11.97 5.45 -3.23
C ASN A 660 -13.05 5.54 -4.32
N ASN A 661 -14.31 5.70 -3.92
CA ASN A 661 -15.43 5.82 -4.85
C ASN A 661 -15.45 7.08 -5.71
N ARG A 662 -14.56 8.06 -5.47
CA ARG A 662 -14.36 9.22 -6.34
C ARG A 662 -13.63 8.91 -7.64
N VAL A 663 -13.28 7.66 -7.90
CA VAL A 663 -12.91 7.25 -9.26
C VAL A 663 -14.13 7.31 -10.20
N ASP A 664 -15.35 7.25 -9.66
CA ASP A 664 -16.63 7.19 -10.35
C ASP A 664 -17.49 8.43 -10.04
N ASN A 665 -18.31 8.90 -11.00
CA ASN A 665 -19.16 10.07 -10.82
C ASN A 665 -20.52 9.77 -10.13
N SER A 666 -20.71 8.56 -9.59
CA SER A 666 -21.93 8.11 -8.91
C SER A 666 -21.98 8.38 -7.39
N ARG A 667 -20.99 9.11 -6.86
CA ARG A 667 -20.97 9.55 -5.46
C ARG A 667 -22.09 10.56 -5.18
N ALA A 668 -22.86 10.37 -4.11
CA ALA A 668 -23.99 11.22 -3.78
C ALA A 668 -23.65 12.42 -2.88
N GLY A 669 -23.03 13.43 -3.48
CA GLY A 669 -22.73 14.67 -2.77
C GLY A 669 -21.92 14.43 -1.49
N MET A 670 -22.16 15.23 -0.45
CA MET A 670 -21.35 15.21 0.78
C MET A 670 -21.58 13.97 1.65
N ASN A 671 -22.70 13.25 1.49
CA ASN A 671 -22.93 11.97 2.19
C ASN A 671 -21.85 10.92 1.87
N GLY A 672 -21.14 11.10 0.75
CA GLY A 672 -19.94 10.37 0.44
C GLY A 672 -20.11 8.96 -0.13
N MET A 673 -21.33 8.43 -0.14
CA MET A 673 -21.60 7.06 -0.55
C MET A 673 -22.05 7.00 -2.01
N SER A 674 -21.75 5.89 -2.67
CA SER A 674 -22.20 5.65 -4.04
C SER A 674 -23.69 5.28 -4.06
N THR A 675 -24.46 5.85 -4.99
CA THR A 675 -25.91 5.60 -5.09
C THR A 675 -26.32 4.74 -6.27
N ALA A 676 -25.42 4.53 -7.24
CA ALA A 676 -25.69 3.72 -8.42
C ALA A 676 -25.33 2.25 -8.21
N ALA A 677 -26.21 1.35 -8.64
CA ALA A 677 -25.87 -0.06 -8.79
C ALA A 677 -24.76 -0.21 -9.84
N GLY A 678 -23.67 -0.88 -9.49
CA GLY A 678 -22.50 -1.04 -10.35
C GLY A 678 -21.43 0.06 -10.20
N ALA A 679 -21.63 1.06 -9.35
CA ALA A 679 -20.62 2.06 -9.02
C ALA A 679 -19.29 1.41 -8.60
N VAL A 680 -18.17 1.95 -9.10
CA VAL A 680 -16.84 1.43 -8.77
C VAL A 680 -16.15 2.23 -7.66
N GLY A 681 -15.13 1.62 -7.07
CA GLY A 681 -14.45 2.10 -5.87
C GLY A 681 -14.66 1.18 -4.67
N ASP A 682 -13.66 1.14 -3.80
CA ASP A 682 -13.59 0.17 -2.71
C ASP A 682 -14.27 0.64 -1.43
N PHE A 683 -14.28 1.96 -1.21
CA PHE A 683 -14.83 2.60 -0.03
C PHE A 683 -15.44 3.98 -0.35
N GLY A 684 -16.45 4.38 0.44
CA GLY A 684 -17.10 5.70 0.35
C GLY A 684 -16.35 6.81 1.10
N THR A 685 -16.57 8.07 0.70
CA THR A 685 -15.87 9.25 1.25
C THR A 685 -16.83 10.33 1.76
N PRO A 686 -17.44 10.17 2.95
CA PRO A 686 -18.17 11.25 3.63
C PRO A 686 -17.19 12.34 4.09
N GLU A 687 -16.88 13.27 3.18
CA GLU A 687 -15.90 14.33 3.41
C GLU A 687 -16.44 15.34 4.42
N GLN A 688 -15.60 15.76 5.38
CA GLN A 688 -15.95 16.70 6.46
C GLN A 688 -17.12 16.23 7.35
N GLU A 689 -17.54 14.98 7.22
CA GLU A 689 -18.72 14.44 7.90
C GLU A 689 -18.46 13.04 8.44
N ILE A 690 -18.92 12.79 9.67
CA ILE A 690 -19.00 11.45 10.23
C ILE A 690 -20.47 11.02 10.14
N PRO A 691 -20.80 9.90 9.46
CA PRO A 691 -22.16 9.40 9.34
C PRO A 691 -22.85 9.28 10.71
N ALA A 692 -24.15 9.57 10.77
CA ALA A 692 -24.90 9.53 12.03
C ALA A 692 -24.89 8.12 12.67
N ASN A 693 -25.00 7.08 11.83
CA ASN A 693 -25.03 5.67 12.22
C ASN A 693 -23.88 4.89 11.59
N GLY A 694 -23.64 3.66 12.08
CA GLY A 694 -22.72 2.74 11.43
C GLY A 694 -23.16 2.42 10.00
N ILE A 695 -22.22 2.52 9.06
CA ILE A 695 -22.43 2.11 7.66
C ILE A 695 -21.88 0.70 7.49
N LYS A 696 -22.63 -0.15 6.79
CA LYS A 696 -22.25 -1.56 6.54
C LYS A 696 -21.08 -1.68 5.56
N ASP A 697 -21.05 -0.82 4.55
CA ASP A 697 -20.00 -0.77 3.54
C ASP A 697 -18.75 -0.07 4.07
N ASP A 698 -17.60 -0.29 3.42
CA ASP A 698 -16.34 0.36 3.79
C ASP A 698 -16.42 1.88 3.50
N TRP A 699 -15.97 2.72 4.45
CA TRP A 699 -15.99 4.18 4.31
C TRP A 699 -14.88 4.88 5.11
N GLU A 700 -14.49 6.06 4.67
CA GLU A 700 -13.47 6.90 5.31
C GLU A 700 -13.88 8.36 5.30
N SER A 701 -13.95 8.97 6.48
CA SER A 701 -14.15 10.41 6.60
C SER A 701 -12.80 11.11 6.57
N CYS A 702 -12.59 11.93 5.54
CA CYS A 702 -11.48 12.87 5.49
C CYS A 702 -11.90 14.20 6.12
N MET A 703 -11.06 14.76 6.99
CA MET A 703 -11.36 16.05 7.64
C MET A 703 -10.10 16.90 7.81
N THR A 704 -10.29 18.22 7.71
CA THR A 704 -9.26 19.22 8.03
C THR A 704 -9.09 19.40 9.53
N MET A 705 -7.89 19.80 9.97
CA MET A 705 -7.66 20.18 11.36
C MET A 705 -8.10 21.62 11.66
N ASN A 706 -8.05 22.50 10.66
CA ASN A 706 -8.60 23.85 10.66
C ASN A 706 -9.62 24.00 9.50
N GLY A 707 -9.81 25.19 8.94
CA GLY A 707 -10.73 25.48 7.84
C GLY A 707 -10.17 25.23 6.43
N SER A 708 -8.91 24.81 6.28
CA SER A 708 -8.23 24.63 4.98
C SER A 708 -7.55 23.27 4.86
N TRP A 709 -7.52 22.69 3.65
CA TRP A 709 -6.75 21.47 3.40
C TRP A 709 -5.27 21.80 3.22
N GLY A 710 -4.94 22.73 2.32
CA GLY A 710 -3.59 23.27 2.17
C GLY A 710 -3.23 24.25 3.27
N TYR A 711 -1.93 24.55 3.43
CA TYR A 711 -1.46 25.56 4.37
C TYR A 711 -2.06 26.95 4.08
N HIS A 712 -2.74 27.53 5.08
CA HIS A 712 -3.33 28.87 5.00
C HIS A 712 -2.78 29.73 6.15
N ALA A 713 -2.02 30.78 5.84
CA ALA A 713 -1.25 31.55 6.85
C ALA A 713 -2.14 32.29 7.86
N HIS A 714 -3.39 32.59 7.51
CA HIS A 714 -4.33 33.33 8.36
C HIS A 714 -5.41 32.44 9.00
N ASP A 715 -5.36 31.12 8.80
CA ASP A 715 -6.35 30.22 9.38
C ASP A 715 -5.86 29.65 10.71
N THR A 716 -6.32 30.27 11.79
CA THR A 716 -6.02 29.85 13.16
C THR A 716 -7.18 29.10 13.82
N ASN A 717 -8.22 28.70 13.06
CA ASN A 717 -9.41 28.04 13.60
C ASN A 717 -9.20 26.54 13.77
N TRP A 718 -8.31 26.17 14.69
CA TRP A 718 -7.93 24.77 14.91
C TRP A 718 -8.94 24.01 15.77
N LYS A 719 -9.32 22.81 15.33
CA LYS A 719 -10.04 21.84 16.17
C LYS A 719 -9.24 21.52 17.44
N SER A 720 -9.95 21.27 18.54
CA SER A 720 -9.32 20.88 19.81
C SER A 720 -8.86 19.43 19.78
N ILE A 721 -7.94 19.06 20.67
CA ILE A 721 -7.47 17.68 20.83
C ILE A 721 -8.65 16.75 21.16
N ASP A 722 -9.54 17.17 22.07
CA ASP A 722 -10.76 16.44 22.42
C ASP A 722 -11.62 16.14 21.18
N THR A 723 -11.88 17.14 20.33
CA THR A 723 -12.63 16.93 19.08
C THR A 723 -11.97 15.90 18.17
N LEU A 724 -10.64 15.94 18.03
CA LEU A 724 -9.92 15.00 17.17
C LEU A 724 -9.94 13.56 17.74
N ILE A 725 -9.81 13.40 19.06
CA ILE A 725 -9.96 12.12 19.74
C ILE A 725 -11.38 11.57 19.53
N TYR A 726 -12.41 12.40 19.72
CA TYR A 726 -13.79 12.00 19.48
C TYR A 726 -14.03 11.55 18.04
N ASN A 727 -13.49 12.26 17.05
CA ASN A 727 -13.66 11.90 15.64
C ASN A 727 -13.05 10.52 15.31
N VAL A 728 -11.83 10.24 15.81
CA VAL A 728 -11.20 8.92 15.64
C VAL A 728 -12.08 7.81 16.23
N ILE A 729 -12.58 8.03 17.45
CA ILE A 729 -13.41 7.05 18.16
C ILE A 729 -14.74 6.84 17.45
N ASP A 730 -15.39 7.92 17.02
CA ASP A 730 -16.71 7.86 16.40
C ASP A 730 -16.64 7.11 15.06
N CYS A 731 -15.62 7.40 14.23
CA CYS A 731 -15.34 6.65 13.01
C CYS A 731 -15.12 5.16 13.29
N ALA A 732 -14.24 4.82 14.25
CA ALA A 732 -13.94 3.42 14.58
C ALA A 732 -15.19 2.67 15.09
N SER A 733 -16.00 3.30 15.94
CA SER A 733 -17.25 2.73 16.47
C SER A 733 -18.33 2.50 15.42
N LYS A 734 -18.23 3.19 14.29
CA LYS A 734 -19.14 3.09 13.14
C LYS A 734 -18.54 2.29 11.98
N GLY A 735 -17.39 1.65 12.20
CA GLY A 735 -16.74 0.74 11.25
C GLY A 735 -15.91 1.42 10.16
N GLY A 736 -15.77 2.75 10.19
CA GLY A 736 -15.03 3.52 9.20
C GLY A 736 -13.60 3.87 9.62
N ASN A 737 -12.92 4.57 8.72
CA ASN A 737 -11.59 5.14 8.95
C ASN A 737 -11.67 6.67 9.07
N TYR A 738 -10.78 7.25 9.88
CA TYR A 738 -10.58 8.68 9.99
C TYR A 738 -9.28 9.10 9.29
N LEU A 739 -9.38 9.98 8.29
CA LEU A 739 -8.26 10.51 7.54
C LEU A 739 -8.07 11.99 7.87
N LEU A 740 -7.15 12.30 8.79
CA LEU A 740 -6.95 13.64 9.33
C LEU A 740 -5.88 14.39 8.55
N ASN A 741 -6.23 15.59 8.07
CA ASN A 741 -5.36 16.37 7.21
C ASN A 741 -4.38 17.28 7.95
N VAL A 742 -3.19 17.42 7.37
CA VAL A 742 -2.20 18.47 7.62
C VAL A 742 -1.84 19.18 6.31
N GLY A 743 -1.58 20.48 6.38
CA GLY A 743 -1.11 21.29 5.25
C GLY A 743 0.31 21.81 5.51
N PRO A 744 1.37 21.20 4.95
CA PRO A 744 2.73 21.70 5.08
C PRO A 744 2.91 23.08 4.43
N THR A 745 3.78 23.91 5.02
CA THR A 745 4.18 25.22 4.48
C THR A 745 4.93 25.08 3.15
N SER A 746 5.21 26.20 2.46
CA SER A 746 6.10 26.22 1.27
C SER A 746 7.52 25.73 1.54
N LEU A 747 7.97 25.73 2.80
CA LEU A 747 9.27 25.18 3.21
C LEU A 747 9.26 23.65 3.41
N GLY A 748 8.09 23.01 3.36
CA GLY A 748 7.94 21.56 3.56
C GLY A 748 7.73 21.12 5.02
N VAL A 749 7.47 22.06 5.92
CA VAL A 749 7.26 21.81 7.36
C VAL A 749 5.77 21.72 7.71
N ILE A 750 5.37 20.73 8.51
CA ILE A 750 4.03 20.66 9.12
C ILE A 750 3.95 21.77 10.19
N PRO A 751 2.92 22.64 10.17
CA PRO A 751 2.76 23.70 11.16
C PRO A 751 2.73 23.17 12.60
N GLU A 752 3.36 23.88 13.53
CA GLU A 752 3.49 23.46 14.93
C GLU A 752 2.15 23.16 15.59
N ALA A 753 1.13 23.99 15.33
CA ALA A 753 -0.22 23.76 15.83
C ALA A 753 -0.79 22.40 15.42
N SER A 754 -0.44 21.89 14.22
CA SER A 754 -0.81 20.54 13.81
C SER A 754 -0.01 19.47 14.54
N VAL A 755 1.29 19.70 14.77
CA VAL A 755 2.16 18.79 15.54
C VAL A 755 1.63 18.64 16.98
N ASP A 756 1.37 19.75 17.69
CA ASP A 756 0.84 19.74 19.07
C ASP A 756 -0.43 18.88 19.22
N ARG A 757 -1.32 18.98 18.24
CA ARG A 757 -2.61 18.26 18.23
C ARG A 757 -2.42 16.79 17.93
N LEU A 758 -1.55 16.45 16.98
CA LEU A 758 -1.19 15.08 16.66
C LEU A 758 -0.49 14.39 17.84
N GLU A 759 0.38 15.11 18.56
CA GLU A 759 0.98 14.60 19.80
C GLU A 759 -0.07 14.37 20.90
N GLY A 760 -1.02 15.29 21.07
CA GLY A 760 -2.13 15.13 22.01
C GLY A 760 -3.00 13.91 21.70
N VAL A 761 -3.40 13.75 20.44
CA VAL A 761 -4.13 12.56 19.97
C VAL A 761 -3.30 11.30 20.19
N GLY A 762 -2.01 11.34 19.85
CA GLY A 762 -1.08 10.22 20.01
C GLY A 762 -0.99 9.72 21.44
N LYS A 763 -0.92 10.62 22.44
CA LYS A 763 -0.91 10.25 23.87
C LYS A 763 -2.12 9.39 24.24
N TRP A 764 -3.32 9.78 23.83
CA TRP A 764 -4.53 9.01 24.11
C TRP A 764 -4.59 7.71 23.31
N VAL A 765 -4.22 7.75 22.02
CA VAL A 765 -4.24 6.58 21.12
C VAL A 765 -3.28 5.50 21.59
N HIS A 766 -2.06 5.83 22.01
CA HIS A 766 -1.08 4.83 22.47
C HIS A 766 -1.57 4.05 23.69
N ALA A 767 -2.22 4.74 24.64
CA ALA A 767 -2.79 4.11 25.83
C ALA A 767 -4.02 3.22 25.53
N ASN A 768 -4.73 3.49 24.42
CA ASN A 768 -6.06 2.91 24.15
C ASN A 768 -6.18 2.22 22.78
N SER A 769 -5.06 1.96 22.12
CA SER A 769 -5.00 1.52 20.71
C SER A 769 -5.79 0.25 20.39
N GLU A 770 -5.95 -0.66 21.35
CA GLU A 770 -6.74 -1.91 21.20
C GLU A 770 -8.23 -1.65 20.98
N ALA A 771 -8.75 -0.50 21.43
CA ALA A 771 -10.13 -0.08 21.23
C ALA A 771 -10.39 0.55 19.86
N LEU A 772 -9.33 0.76 19.05
CA LEU A 772 -9.43 1.30 17.69
C LEU A 772 -8.99 0.26 16.66
N TYR A 773 -7.76 -0.27 16.75
CA TYR A 773 -7.17 -1.00 15.64
C TYR A 773 -7.66 -2.45 15.54
N GLY A 774 -8.14 -2.80 14.35
CA GLY A 774 -8.73 -4.11 14.08
C GLY A 774 -10.01 -4.38 14.88
N THR A 775 -10.74 -3.33 15.26
CA THR A 775 -12.09 -3.45 15.78
C THR A 775 -13.13 -3.38 14.67
N GLU A 776 -14.30 -3.92 14.95
CA GLU A 776 -15.53 -3.80 14.15
C GLU A 776 -16.42 -2.68 14.71
N ALA A 777 -17.45 -2.33 13.94
CA ALA A 777 -18.49 -1.41 14.38
C ALA A 777 -19.18 -1.92 15.67
N SER A 778 -19.77 -0.98 16.41
CA SER A 778 -20.56 -1.27 17.61
C SER A 778 -21.61 -2.36 17.33
N PRO A 779 -21.75 -3.37 18.20
CA PRO A 779 -22.85 -4.33 18.09
C PRO A 779 -24.19 -3.71 18.54
N PHE A 780 -24.16 -2.51 19.12
CA PHE A 780 -25.37 -1.82 19.56
C PHE A 780 -25.99 -1.04 18.41
N PRO A 781 -27.30 -1.16 18.21
CA PRO A 781 -28.01 -0.51 17.09
C PRO A 781 -28.11 1.01 17.23
N ARG A 782 -27.85 1.55 18.43
CA ARG A 782 -27.85 2.99 18.72
C ARG A 782 -26.59 3.39 19.49
N PRO A 783 -26.11 4.64 19.34
CA PRO A 783 -25.05 5.19 20.18
C PRO A 783 -25.42 5.14 21.66
N MET A 784 -24.42 4.98 22.53
CA MET A 784 -24.63 5.02 23.98
C MET A 784 -24.70 6.47 24.47
N PRO A 785 -25.57 6.81 25.43
CA PRO A 785 -25.68 8.19 25.94
C PRO A 785 -24.38 8.71 26.56
N TRP A 786 -23.61 7.81 27.15
CA TRP A 786 -22.34 8.07 27.83
C TRP A 786 -21.10 7.99 26.92
N GLY A 787 -21.22 7.49 25.68
CA GLY A 787 -20.03 7.32 24.82
C GLY A 787 -20.22 6.40 23.63
N ARG A 788 -19.18 5.59 23.33
CA ARG A 788 -19.12 4.70 22.16
C ARG A 788 -18.63 3.31 22.52
N VAL A 789 -18.96 2.35 21.66
CA VAL A 789 -18.50 0.97 21.79
C VAL A 789 -17.87 0.50 20.49
N THR A 790 -16.69 -0.11 20.56
CA THR A 790 -16.10 -0.89 19.47
C THR A 790 -16.03 -2.36 19.88
N ARG A 791 -15.88 -3.28 18.92
CA ARG A 791 -15.86 -4.72 19.18
C ARG A 791 -14.66 -5.41 18.54
N LYS A 792 -14.15 -6.44 19.20
CA LYS A 792 -13.22 -7.41 18.62
C LYS A 792 -13.59 -8.83 19.07
N GLY A 793 -14.33 -9.55 18.23
CA GLY A 793 -14.90 -10.87 18.59
C GLY A 793 -15.77 -10.76 19.84
N LYS A 794 -15.39 -11.49 20.90
CA LYS A 794 -16.09 -11.52 22.20
C LYS A 794 -15.69 -10.39 23.17
N THR A 795 -14.92 -9.41 22.70
CA THR A 795 -14.48 -8.27 23.51
C THR A 795 -15.18 -7.01 23.03
N LEU A 796 -15.77 -6.28 23.96
CA LEU A 796 -16.26 -4.91 23.74
C LEU A 796 -15.26 -3.93 24.35
N TYR A 797 -15.03 -2.80 23.69
CA TYR A 797 -14.34 -1.66 24.27
C TYR A 797 -15.33 -0.52 24.44
N CYS A 798 -15.69 -0.26 25.68
CA CYS A 798 -16.64 0.77 26.08
C CYS A 798 -15.88 2.05 26.37
N ILE A 799 -16.03 3.05 25.50
CA ILE A 799 -15.29 4.30 25.53
C ILE A 799 -16.23 5.37 26.09
N VAL A 800 -15.97 5.78 27.33
CA VAL A 800 -16.85 6.64 28.11
C VAL A 800 -16.39 8.09 27.98
N PHE A 801 -17.21 8.91 27.31
CA PHE A 801 -16.93 10.32 27.06
C PHE A 801 -17.35 11.21 28.22
N ASP A 802 -18.48 10.88 28.85
CA ASP A 802 -19.00 11.63 29.97
C ASP A 802 -18.07 11.45 31.18
N LYS A 803 -17.48 12.57 31.63
CA LYS A 803 -16.48 12.61 32.71
C LYS A 803 -17.12 12.41 34.08
N ASP A 804 -18.43 12.62 34.19
CA ASP A 804 -19.22 12.47 35.42
C ASP A 804 -20.06 11.17 35.44
N GLU A 805 -19.99 10.36 34.38
CA GLU A 805 -20.67 9.06 34.32
C GLU A 805 -19.84 7.94 34.98
N PHE A 806 -20.29 7.47 36.14
CA PHE A 806 -19.60 6.44 36.92
C PHE A 806 -20.22 5.04 36.82
N MET A 807 -21.40 4.92 36.21
CA MET A 807 -22.10 3.65 36.01
C MET A 807 -22.67 3.53 34.59
N PRO A 808 -21.84 3.59 33.53
CA PRO A 808 -22.34 3.46 32.16
C PRO A 808 -23.02 2.11 31.94
N ILE A 809 -24.29 2.17 31.56
CA ILE A 809 -25.15 1.00 31.33
C ILE A 809 -25.01 0.54 29.87
N LEU A 810 -24.73 -0.75 29.67
CA LEU A 810 -24.76 -1.41 28.36
C LEU A 810 -26.18 -1.88 28.05
N SER A 811 -27.08 -0.92 27.82
CA SER A 811 -28.50 -1.18 27.65
C SER A 811 -28.78 -2.19 26.53
N GLY A 812 -29.58 -3.22 26.83
CA GLY A 812 -29.96 -4.27 25.89
C GLY A 812 -28.95 -5.41 25.72
N LEU A 813 -27.77 -5.37 26.36
CA LEU A 813 -26.80 -6.47 26.28
C LEU A 813 -27.30 -7.70 27.04
N LYS A 814 -27.54 -8.80 26.33
CA LYS A 814 -27.97 -10.10 26.88
C LYS A 814 -26.79 -11.00 27.24
N THR A 815 -25.74 -10.95 26.43
CA THR A 815 -24.58 -11.83 26.63
C THR A 815 -23.89 -11.49 27.95
N ARG A 816 -23.72 -12.51 28.81
CA ARG A 816 -23.09 -12.34 30.13
C ARG A 816 -21.66 -11.82 30.01
N ILE A 817 -21.34 -10.81 30.83
CA ILE A 817 -19.98 -10.30 31.02
C ILE A 817 -19.20 -11.25 31.93
N ILE A 818 -18.00 -11.65 31.50
CA ILE A 818 -17.04 -12.45 32.28
C ILE A 818 -16.12 -11.55 33.09
N ALA A 819 -15.64 -10.47 32.47
CA ALA A 819 -14.69 -9.55 33.08
C ALA A 819 -14.85 -8.16 32.47
N ALA A 820 -14.57 -7.13 33.29
CA ALA A 820 -14.44 -5.76 32.86
C ALA A 820 -13.18 -5.16 33.50
N SER A 821 -12.41 -4.40 32.72
CA SER A 821 -11.21 -3.72 33.20
C SER A 821 -10.93 -2.45 32.42
N ILE A 822 -10.42 -1.42 33.08
CA ILE A 822 -9.93 -0.20 32.44
C ILE A 822 -8.68 -0.55 31.62
N LEU A 823 -8.70 -0.25 30.32
CA LEU A 823 -7.68 -0.71 29.37
C LEU A 823 -6.29 -0.11 29.66
N GLY A 824 -6.22 1.22 29.84
CA GLY A 824 -4.95 1.94 29.99
C GLY A 824 -4.16 1.60 31.26
N VAL A 825 -4.83 1.16 32.33
CA VAL A 825 -4.20 0.80 33.62
C VAL A 825 -4.37 -0.67 34.00
N ARG A 826 -5.13 -1.43 33.20
CA ARG A 826 -5.48 -2.85 33.43
C ARG A 826 -6.14 -3.13 34.78
N GLU A 827 -6.80 -2.14 35.35
CA GLU A 827 -7.52 -2.25 36.62
C GLU A 827 -8.88 -2.93 36.40
N ARG A 828 -9.20 -3.97 37.18
CA ARG A 828 -10.50 -4.63 37.11
C ARG A 828 -11.58 -3.79 37.78
N ILE A 829 -12.76 -3.75 37.17
CA ILE A 829 -13.91 -3.04 37.71
C ILE A 829 -15.11 -3.97 37.96
N GLY A 830 -16.03 -3.51 38.79
CA GLY A 830 -17.28 -4.19 39.07
C GLY A 830 -18.27 -4.10 37.91
N VAL A 831 -19.22 -5.02 37.87
CA VAL A 831 -20.38 -4.98 36.98
C VAL A 831 -21.63 -5.23 37.81
N GLU A 832 -22.58 -4.30 37.75
CA GLU A 832 -23.88 -4.41 38.42
C GLU A 832 -24.99 -4.68 37.40
N GLN A 833 -25.98 -5.49 37.75
CA GLN A 833 -27.11 -5.76 36.86
C GLN A 833 -28.24 -4.76 37.12
N THR A 834 -28.66 -4.04 36.08
CA THR A 834 -29.84 -3.16 36.11
C THR A 834 -30.97 -3.75 35.27
N PRO A 835 -32.22 -3.27 35.39
CA PRO A 835 -33.33 -3.68 34.52
C PRO A 835 -33.06 -3.43 33.02
N GLU A 836 -32.25 -2.43 32.69
CA GLU A 836 -31.91 -2.03 31.32
C GLU A 836 -30.70 -2.81 30.75
N GLY A 837 -29.80 -3.27 31.61
CA GLY A 837 -28.61 -4.04 31.22
C GLY A 837 -27.51 -4.03 32.29
N PRO A 838 -26.32 -4.61 32.01
CA PRO A 838 -25.18 -4.52 32.91
C PRO A 838 -24.58 -3.11 32.93
N ALA A 839 -24.40 -2.56 34.13
CA ALA A 839 -23.69 -1.31 34.39
C ALA A 839 -22.23 -1.57 34.77
N LEU A 840 -21.30 -0.81 34.19
CA LEU A 840 -19.88 -0.88 34.52
C LEU A 840 -19.57 0.06 35.68
N VAL A 841 -19.06 -0.43 36.81
CA VAL A 841 -18.83 0.41 38.01
C VAL A 841 -17.45 1.05 37.93
N LEU A 842 -17.38 2.31 37.53
CA LEU A 842 -16.13 3.07 37.40
C LEU A 842 -15.73 3.73 38.73
N PRO A 843 -14.42 3.97 38.95
CA PRO A 843 -13.93 4.75 40.08
C PRO A 843 -14.55 6.16 40.09
N GLN A 844 -14.99 6.63 41.27
CA GLN A 844 -15.54 7.97 41.48
C GLN A 844 -14.44 9.03 41.55
N GLU A 845 -13.61 9.11 40.52
CA GLU A 845 -12.55 10.09 40.39
C GLU A 845 -12.80 11.00 39.19
N LYS A 846 -12.43 12.27 39.34
CA LYS A 846 -12.62 13.27 38.29
C LYS A 846 -11.69 12.97 37.11
N ARG A 847 -12.27 12.65 35.94
CA ARG A 847 -11.52 12.32 34.73
C ARG A 847 -11.29 13.55 33.86
N THR A 848 -10.12 13.62 33.23
CA THR A 848 -9.78 14.68 32.26
C THR A 848 -9.99 14.25 30.81
N GLU A 849 -9.96 12.94 30.54
CA GLU A 849 -10.02 12.34 29.20
C GLU A 849 -11.01 11.16 29.16
N PRO A 850 -11.49 10.76 27.98
CA PRO A 850 -12.30 9.56 27.82
C PRO A 850 -11.59 8.31 28.34
N ILE A 851 -12.30 7.50 29.12
CA ILE A 851 -11.79 6.23 29.66
C ILE A 851 -12.29 5.06 28.83
N VAL A 852 -11.42 4.07 28.61
CA VAL A 852 -11.77 2.84 27.89
C VAL A 852 -11.87 1.67 28.86
N VAL A 853 -13.02 1.01 28.87
CA VAL A 853 -13.23 -0.25 29.57
C VAL A 853 -13.24 -1.38 28.56
N GLN A 854 -12.33 -2.33 28.72
CA GLN A 854 -12.36 -3.61 28.03
C GLN A 854 -13.32 -4.55 28.76
N VAL A 855 -14.33 -5.05 28.05
CA VAL A 855 -15.35 -5.97 28.55
C VAL A 855 -15.27 -7.29 27.78
N THR A 856 -15.00 -8.38 28.48
CA THR A 856 -14.96 -9.73 27.90
C THR A 856 -16.29 -10.45 28.11
N LEU A 857 -16.88 -10.92 27.03
CA LEU A 857 -18.17 -11.61 27.02
C LEU A 857 -18.00 -13.14 27.03
N ALA A 858 -19.02 -13.84 27.54
CA ALA A 858 -19.05 -15.32 27.53
C ALA A 858 -19.26 -15.93 26.14
N GLY A 859 -19.79 -15.15 25.20
CA GLY A 859 -20.04 -15.55 23.82
C GLY A 859 -19.98 -14.34 22.90
N GLU A 860 -20.49 -14.49 21.68
CA GLU A 860 -20.70 -13.33 20.81
C GLU A 860 -21.70 -12.35 21.45
N PRO A 861 -21.57 -11.03 21.22
CA PRO A 861 -22.52 -10.06 21.72
C PRO A 861 -23.90 -10.27 21.09
N ASP A 862 -24.89 -10.49 21.96
CA ASP A 862 -26.31 -10.50 21.67
C ASP A 862 -26.93 -9.28 22.35
N VAL A 863 -27.52 -8.38 21.54
CA VAL A 863 -27.98 -7.06 21.96
C VAL A 863 -29.39 -6.82 21.44
N ASP A 864 -30.30 -6.49 22.33
CA ASP A 864 -31.65 -6.03 22.00
C ASP A 864 -31.73 -4.51 21.81
N ILE A 865 -32.65 -4.07 20.96
CA ILE A 865 -33.07 -2.67 20.93
C ILE A 865 -33.90 -2.40 22.18
N THR A 866 -33.41 -1.54 23.06
CA THR A 866 -34.18 -1.05 24.20
C THR A 866 -34.98 0.18 23.75
N LEU A 867 -36.32 0.08 23.77
CA LEU A 867 -37.20 1.19 23.43
C LEU A 867 -37.46 2.06 24.66
N PRO A 868 -37.44 3.42 24.54
CA PRO A 868 -37.99 4.30 25.55
C PRO A 868 -39.36 3.80 26.01
N THR A 869 -39.57 3.69 27.31
CA THR A 869 -40.78 3.11 27.88
C THR A 869 -41.43 4.10 28.84
N GLN A 870 -42.75 4.24 28.76
CA GLN A 870 -43.50 5.12 29.67
C GLN A 870 -43.25 4.73 31.13
N GLY A 871 -42.94 5.74 31.94
CA GLY A 871 -42.85 5.62 33.39
C GLY A 871 -44.17 5.23 34.02
N LYS A 872 -44.15 4.81 35.29
CA LYS A 872 -45.37 4.40 36.03
C LYS A 872 -46.43 5.51 36.12
N ASP A 873 -45.99 6.76 36.13
CA ASP A 873 -46.85 7.96 36.11
C ASP A 873 -47.47 8.22 34.72
N GLY A 874 -47.00 7.53 33.68
CA GLY A 874 -47.38 7.71 32.28
C GLY A 874 -46.46 8.67 31.52
N SER A 875 -45.53 9.35 32.20
CA SER A 875 -44.60 10.25 31.54
C SER A 875 -43.61 9.50 30.65
N LEU A 876 -43.15 10.17 29.58
CA LEU A 876 -42.13 9.64 28.68
C LEU A 876 -41.27 10.79 28.17
N THR A 877 -39.96 10.62 28.22
CA THR A 877 -39.03 11.52 27.53
C THR A 877 -38.39 10.76 26.38
N LEU A 878 -38.50 11.32 25.18
CA LEU A 878 -37.87 10.85 23.95
C LEU A 878 -36.63 11.70 23.74
N MET A 879 -35.45 11.14 24.03
CA MET A 879 -34.18 11.84 23.95
C MET A 879 -33.62 11.80 22.53
N ALA A 880 -32.91 12.84 22.11
CA ALA A 880 -32.23 12.91 20.81
C ALA A 880 -31.35 11.68 20.50
N VAL A 881 -30.73 11.06 21.51
CA VAL A 881 -29.88 9.85 21.35
C VAL A 881 -30.67 8.60 20.96
N ASP A 882 -31.96 8.54 21.31
CA ASP A 882 -32.84 7.40 21.01
C ASP A 882 -33.53 7.54 19.64
N ALA A 883 -33.27 8.64 18.93
CA ALA A 883 -33.96 8.97 17.71
C ALA A 883 -33.43 8.18 16.52
N ASN A 884 -34.34 7.73 15.67
CA ASN A 884 -34.05 7.29 14.32
C ASN A 884 -34.04 8.54 13.42
N LEU A 885 -32.94 8.75 12.70
CA LEU A 885 -32.77 9.86 11.77
C LEU A 885 -32.99 9.37 10.35
N HIS A 886 -33.77 10.13 9.58
CA HIS A 886 -34.05 9.87 8.17
C HIS A 886 -33.64 11.09 7.36
N GLY A 887 -32.94 10.86 6.26
CA GLY A 887 -32.39 11.91 5.43
C GLY A 887 -30.87 12.04 5.58
N GLY A 888 -30.32 13.17 5.16
CA GLY A 888 -28.88 13.33 4.95
C GLY A 888 -28.19 14.36 5.82
N HIS A 889 -28.91 15.32 6.40
CA HIS A 889 -28.30 16.50 7.04
C HIS A 889 -28.42 16.47 8.57
N ALA A 890 -29.59 16.13 9.10
CA ALA A 890 -29.86 16.02 10.52
C ALA A 890 -28.99 14.92 11.15
N ARG A 891 -28.25 15.28 12.21
CA ARG A 891 -27.34 14.37 12.91
C ARG A 891 -27.33 14.63 14.42
N PHE A 892 -27.00 13.60 15.18
CA PHE A 892 -26.83 13.72 16.62
C PHE A 892 -25.50 14.45 16.94
N GLU A 893 -25.59 15.59 17.62
CA GLU A 893 -24.48 16.38 18.13
C GLU A 893 -24.19 16.00 19.58
N ASP A 894 -23.12 15.25 19.82
CA ASP A 894 -22.72 14.83 21.17
C ASP A 894 -22.50 16.01 22.14
N ALA A 895 -21.92 17.12 21.65
CA ALA A 895 -21.62 18.30 22.47
C ALA A 895 -22.89 18.94 23.06
N ASN A 896 -23.97 18.98 22.28
CA ASN A 896 -25.25 19.57 22.67
C ASN A 896 -26.25 18.53 23.21
N LYS A 897 -25.92 17.24 23.04
CA LYS A 897 -26.81 16.09 23.25
C LYS A 897 -28.14 16.26 22.52
N ALA A 898 -28.08 16.75 21.29
CA ALA A 898 -29.24 17.17 20.51
C ALA A 898 -29.07 16.78 19.04
N ILE A 899 -30.18 16.67 18.31
CA ILE A 899 -30.16 16.54 16.85
C ILE A 899 -30.04 17.93 16.28
N GLY A 900 -28.95 18.19 15.59
CA GLY A 900 -28.72 19.45 14.91
C GLY A 900 -28.19 19.24 13.50
N TYR A 901 -27.60 20.29 12.92
CA TYR A 901 -27.37 20.41 11.46
C TYR A 901 -28.61 20.04 10.62
N TRP A 902 -29.80 20.23 11.19
CA TRP A 902 -31.05 19.98 10.50
C TRP A 902 -31.27 21.13 9.51
N THR A 903 -30.73 20.98 8.30
CA THR A 903 -30.69 22.00 7.25
C THR A 903 -31.41 21.58 5.97
N ASP A 904 -32.19 20.49 6.01
CA ASP A 904 -33.02 20.04 4.90
C ASP A 904 -34.41 19.64 5.41
N THR A 905 -35.46 20.11 4.73
CA THR A 905 -36.86 19.83 5.08
C THR A 905 -37.31 18.41 4.70
N SER A 906 -36.56 17.70 3.87
CA SER A 906 -36.80 16.29 3.57
C SER A 906 -36.39 15.36 4.72
N ASP A 907 -35.49 15.84 5.60
CA ASP A 907 -35.08 15.11 6.78
C ASP A 907 -36.22 14.98 7.80
N SER A 908 -36.22 13.86 8.52
CA SER A 908 -37.16 13.65 9.61
C SER A 908 -36.55 12.84 10.73
N VAL A 909 -37.11 13.03 11.92
CA VAL A 909 -36.65 12.39 13.14
C VAL A 909 -37.81 11.62 13.73
N ASP A 910 -37.62 10.37 14.13
CA ASP A 910 -38.66 9.65 14.86
C ASP A 910 -38.14 8.82 16.02
N TRP A 911 -39.05 8.49 16.93
CA TRP A 911 -38.80 7.59 18.03
C TRP A 911 -39.83 6.48 18.02
N GLU A 912 -39.35 5.25 18.12
CA GLU A 912 -40.15 4.12 18.56
C GLU A 912 -40.08 4.01 20.08
N PHE A 913 -41.22 3.83 20.73
CA PHE A 913 -41.32 3.74 22.18
C PHE A 913 -42.41 2.75 22.61
N LYS A 914 -42.34 2.28 23.85
CA LYS A 914 -43.33 1.40 24.45
C LYS A 914 -44.33 2.19 25.29
N ALA A 915 -45.54 2.31 24.78
CA ALA A 915 -46.67 2.87 25.50
C ALA A 915 -47.24 1.83 26.48
N THR A 916 -47.25 2.17 27.77
CA THR A 916 -47.78 1.31 28.84
C THR A 916 -49.10 1.84 29.41
N LYS A 917 -49.45 3.10 29.12
CA LYS A 917 -50.65 3.76 29.65
C LYS A 917 -51.35 4.61 28.58
N PRO A 918 -52.55 4.23 28.12
CA PRO A 918 -53.36 5.09 27.25
C PRO A 918 -53.79 6.37 27.97
N GLY A 919 -53.99 7.46 27.23
CA GLY A 919 -54.39 8.75 27.80
C GLY A 919 -54.05 9.95 26.90
N THR A 920 -54.41 11.14 27.35
CA THR A 920 -54.02 12.40 26.71
C THR A 920 -52.79 12.96 27.39
N TYR A 921 -51.78 13.30 26.59
CA TYR A 921 -50.47 13.73 27.03
C TYR A 921 -50.17 15.11 26.48
N LYS A 922 -49.66 15.98 27.36
CA LYS A 922 -49.07 17.25 26.97
C LYS A 922 -47.73 16.98 26.30
N VAL A 923 -47.50 17.61 25.14
CA VAL A 923 -46.27 17.51 24.35
C VAL A 923 -45.43 18.75 24.60
N SER A 924 -44.23 18.54 25.14
CA SER A 924 -43.24 19.60 25.32
C SER A 924 -42.00 19.27 24.50
N VAL A 925 -41.45 20.28 23.81
CA VAL A 925 -40.26 20.16 22.97
C VAL A 925 -39.14 20.99 23.57
N GLU A 926 -38.00 20.37 23.82
CA GLU A 926 -36.78 21.06 24.25
C GLU A 926 -35.83 21.24 23.07
N TYR A 927 -35.54 22.49 22.72
CA TYR A 927 -34.66 22.81 21.60
C TYR A 927 -33.82 24.07 21.86
N ALA A 928 -32.79 24.26 21.04
CA ALA A 928 -32.01 25.49 20.95
C ALA A 928 -31.99 26.01 19.50
N CYS A 929 -31.99 27.32 19.33
CA CYS A 929 -32.01 27.97 18.01
C CYS A 929 -31.30 29.33 18.07
N ASP A 930 -30.38 29.56 17.14
CA ASP A 930 -29.72 30.86 16.98
C ASP A 930 -30.67 31.91 16.40
N PRO A 931 -30.56 33.20 16.80
CA PRO A 931 -31.36 34.28 16.22
C PRO A 931 -31.35 34.33 14.68
N ALA A 932 -30.24 33.96 14.04
CA ALA A 932 -30.13 33.96 12.59
C ALA A 932 -30.96 32.87 11.89
N SER A 933 -31.49 31.88 12.61
CA SER A 933 -32.14 30.69 12.05
C SER A 933 -33.57 30.43 12.55
N GLU A 934 -34.20 31.40 13.24
CA GLU A 934 -35.57 31.24 13.71
C GLU A 934 -36.63 31.27 12.58
N ASP A 935 -37.89 30.98 12.94
CA ASP A 935 -39.09 30.98 12.09
C ASP A 935 -39.31 29.73 11.21
N SER A 936 -38.57 28.66 11.46
CA SER A 936 -38.86 27.35 10.87
C SER A 936 -40.18 26.77 11.40
N LEU A 937 -41.04 26.27 10.51
CA LEU A 937 -42.31 25.61 10.87
C LEU A 937 -42.06 24.11 11.03
N VAL A 938 -42.39 23.56 12.19
CA VAL A 938 -42.14 22.15 12.54
C VAL A 938 -43.42 21.47 12.98
N SER A 939 -43.58 20.22 12.58
CA SER A 939 -44.71 19.36 12.93
C SER A 939 -44.26 18.15 13.74
N VAL A 940 -44.98 17.86 14.82
CA VAL A 940 -44.90 16.61 15.61
C VAL A 940 -46.10 15.73 15.25
N TYR A 941 -45.82 14.55 14.70
CA TYR A 941 -46.80 13.54 14.28
C TYR A 941 -46.86 12.37 15.25
N PHE A 942 -48.09 11.97 15.58
CA PHE A 942 -48.35 10.72 16.28
C PHE A 942 -49.66 10.11 15.78
N GLU A 943 -49.59 8.91 15.17
CA GLU A 943 -50.71 8.31 14.44
C GLU A 943 -51.31 9.31 13.43
N ASN A 944 -52.60 9.66 13.56
CA ASN A 944 -53.29 10.63 12.70
C ASN A 944 -53.34 12.04 13.31
N GLN A 945 -52.56 12.31 14.37
CA GLN A 945 -52.51 13.59 15.07
C GLN A 945 -51.26 14.37 14.66
N GLU A 946 -51.42 15.69 14.49
CA GLU A 946 -50.34 16.61 14.17
C GLU A 946 -50.39 17.82 15.10
N GLN A 947 -49.25 18.19 15.67
CA GLN A 947 -49.08 19.44 16.43
C GLN A 947 -48.00 20.28 15.75
N GLN A 948 -48.31 21.53 15.42
CA GLN A 948 -47.39 22.43 14.74
C GLN A 948 -46.89 23.51 15.68
N PHE A 949 -45.62 23.89 15.51
CA PHE A 949 -45.05 25.05 16.20
C PHE A 949 -44.02 25.75 15.31
N VAL A 950 -43.82 27.04 15.57
CA VAL A 950 -42.78 27.85 14.93
C VAL A 950 -41.58 27.90 15.87
N VAL A 951 -40.41 27.52 15.37
CA VAL A 951 -39.15 27.61 16.10
C VAL A 951 -38.80 29.08 16.32
N LYS A 952 -38.53 29.47 17.56
CA LYS A 952 -38.11 30.83 17.94
C LYS A 952 -36.70 30.81 18.50
N SER A 953 -35.98 31.91 18.36
CA SER A 953 -34.63 32.00 18.93
C SER A 953 -34.63 31.72 20.43
N THR A 954 -33.67 30.91 20.86
CA THR A 954 -33.39 30.68 22.28
C THR A 954 -32.15 31.45 22.74
N GLY A 955 -31.51 32.21 21.84
CA GLY A 955 -30.30 32.99 22.09
C GLY A 955 -29.01 32.28 21.71
N GLY A 956 -29.06 31.15 21.00
CA GLY A 956 -27.87 30.44 20.48
C GLY A 956 -28.06 28.91 20.43
N TRP A 957 -27.20 28.23 19.69
CA TRP A 957 -27.28 26.77 19.40
C TRP A 957 -27.12 25.84 20.61
N SER A 958 -26.65 26.36 21.74
CA SER A 958 -26.48 25.60 23.00
C SER A 958 -27.38 26.10 24.14
N ASN A 959 -28.24 27.10 23.88
CA ASN A 959 -29.13 27.68 24.88
C ASN A 959 -30.50 27.01 24.80
N PHE A 960 -30.69 25.89 25.49
CA PHE A 960 -31.91 25.09 25.37
C PHE A 960 -33.08 25.68 26.16
N LYS A 961 -34.26 25.65 25.55
CA LYS A 961 -35.54 26.02 26.19
C LYS A 961 -36.57 24.95 25.88
N THR A 962 -37.47 24.72 26.83
CA THR A 962 -38.64 23.85 26.66
C THR A 962 -39.86 24.70 26.34
N ILE A 963 -40.59 24.32 25.30
CA ILE A 963 -41.89 24.90 24.96
C ILE A 963 -42.97 23.83 24.95
N ASP A 964 -44.21 24.26 25.13
CA ASP A 964 -45.39 23.40 24.98
C ASP A 964 -45.95 23.57 23.57
N VAL A 965 -46.13 22.45 22.86
CA VAL A 965 -46.56 22.48 21.45
C VAL A 965 -47.98 21.94 21.25
N GLY A 966 -48.60 21.41 22.31
CA GLY A 966 -49.99 20.97 22.33
C GLY A 966 -50.19 19.66 23.07
N THR A 967 -51.18 18.86 22.62
CA THR A 967 -51.53 17.58 23.25
C THR A 967 -51.69 16.48 22.21
N LEU A 968 -51.31 15.26 22.55
CA LEU A 968 -51.59 14.06 21.77
C LEU A 968 -52.28 13.00 22.64
N THR A 969 -53.08 12.14 22.01
CA THR A 969 -53.76 11.02 22.66
C THR A 969 -53.11 9.71 22.26
N ILE A 970 -52.67 8.91 23.24
CA ILE A 970 -52.22 7.53 23.05
C ILE A 970 -53.40 6.61 23.34
N SER A 971 -53.89 5.92 22.31
CA SER A 971 -55.15 5.17 22.35
C SER A 971 -55.02 3.75 22.88
N LYS A 972 -53.83 3.13 22.78
CA LYS A 972 -53.56 1.73 23.13
C LYS A 972 -52.16 1.54 23.71
N THR A 973 -51.99 0.47 24.48
CA THR A 973 -50.68 0.00 24.94
C THR A 973 -49.95 -0.76 23.83
N GLY A 974 -48.62 -0.74 23.83
CA GLY A 974 -47.79 -1.43 22.85
C GLY A 974 -46.67 -0.55 22.30
N THR A 975 -46.00 -1.00 21.24
CA THR A 975 -45.02 -0.18 20.53
C THR A 975 -45.74 0.89 19.71
N ALA A 976 -45.26 2.12 19.80
CA ALA A 976 -45.78 3.28 19.08
C ALA A 976 -44.63 4.13 18.52
N LYS A 977 -44.93 5.00 17.55
CA LYS A 977 -43.95 5.84 16.85
C LYS A 977 -44.39 7.31 16.85
N LEU A 978 -43.48 8.21 17.20
CA LEU A 978 -43.67 9.67 17.14
C LEU A 978 -42.62 10.26 16.19
N THR A 979 -43.04 11.10 15.24
CA THR A 979 -42.17 11.65 14.19
C THR A 979 -42.18 13.18 14.22
N VAL A 980 -41.05 13.82 13.99
CA VAL A 980 -40.89 15.27 13.86
C VAL A 980 -40.39 15.58 12.46
N LYS A 981 -41.02 16.54 11.79
CA LYS A 981 -40.63 17.00 10.46
C LYS A 981 -40.63 18.52 10.38
N ALA A 982 -39.61 19.08 9.73
CA ALA A 982 -39.66 20.47 9.31
C ALA A 982 -40.58 20.60 8.09
N ARG A 983 -41.50 21.56 8.12
CA ARG A 983 -42.41 21.90 7.02
C ARG A 983 -41.89 23.09 6.21
N MET A 984 -41.23 24.04 6.87
CA MET A 984 -40.60 25.20 6.25
C MET A 984 -39.31 25.55 6.99
N MET A 985 -38.32 26.04 6.25
CA MET A 985 -37.02 26.45 6.79
C MET A 985 -36.51 27.72 6.09
N PRO A 986 -37.03 28.91 6.46
CA PRO A 986 -36.75 30.15 5.73
C PRO A 986 -35.31 30.66 5.90
N LYS A 987 -34.59 30.23 6.94
CA LYS A 987 -33.28 30.77 7.33
C LYS A 987 -32.18 29.68 7.45
N GLY A 988 -32.30 28.64 6.62
CA GLY A 988 -31.22 27.67 6.38
C GLY A 988 -30.99 26.59 7.45
N ALA A 989 -31.61 26.67 8.63
CA ALA A 989 -31.58 25.62 9.65
C ALA A 989 -32.90 25.56 10.43
N VAL A 990 -33.22 24.38 10.98
CA VAL A 990 -34.45 24.14 11.75
C VAL A 990 -34.24 24.48 13.22
N MET A 991 -33.51 23.63 13.97
CA MET A 991 -33.21 23.79 15.40
C MET A 991 -32.20 22.72 15.85
N ASN A 992 -31.62 22.89 17.04
CA ASN A 992 -31.01 21.79 17.79
C ASN A 992 -32.07 21.16 18.71
N LEU A 993 -32.62 20.00 18.32
CA LEU A 993 -33.68 19.30 19.05
C LEU A 993 -33.10 18.33 20.09
N ARG A 994 -33.32 18.59 21.39
CA ARG A 994 -32.77 17.75 22.47
C ARG A 994 -33.72 16.66 22.94
N SER A 995 -35.00 17.00 23.14
CA SER A 995 -35.96 16.03 23.66
C SER A 995 -37.41 16.39 23.33
N ILE A 996 -38.26 15.35 23.30
CA ILE A 996 -39.71 15.49 23.34
C ILE A 996 -40.23 14.81 24.58
N LYS A 997 -40.94 15.56 25.43
CA LYS A 997 -41.52 15.04 26.66
C LYS A 997 -43.03 14.94 26.53
N LEU A 998 -43.56 13.75 26.83
CA LEU A 998 -44.97 13.47 26.99
C LEU A 998 -45.27 13.41 28.49
N THR A 999 -46.08 14.33 28.98
CA THR A 999 -46.51 14.33 30.40
C THR A 999 -47.99 14.05 30.47
N ALA A 1000 -48.40 13.09 31.31
CA ALA A 1000 -49.80 12.77 31.49
C ALA A 1000 -50.54 14.03 31.94
N ASN A 1001 -51.60 14.41 31.21
CA ASN A 1001 -52.42 15.53 31.64
C ASN A 1001 -53.16 15.07 32.90
N ALA A 1002 -52.83 15.66 34.06
CA ALA A 1002 -53.59 15.44 35.27
C ALA A 1002 -55.02 15.92 34.98
N ARG A 1003 -55.98 14.99 34.99
CA ARG A 1003 -57.40 15.35 35.11
C ARG A 1003 -57.69 15.69 36.55
#